data_AF-A0A1D3RWE6-F1
#
_entry.id   AF-A0A1D3RWE6-F1
#
_cell.length_a   1.000
_cell.length_b   1.000
_cell.length_c   1.000
_cell.angle_alpha   90.00
_cell.angle_beta   90.00
_cell.angle_gamma   90.00
#
_symmetry.space_group_name_H-M   'P 1'
#
loop_
_entity.id
_entity.type
_entity.pdbx_description
1 polymer ?
#
loop_
_entity_poly.entity_id
_entity_poly.type
_entity_poly.pdbx_seq_one_letter_code
_entity_poly.pdbx_strand_id
1 'polypeptide(L)'
;MEMHNKSEFYKKIYTCIEECIPNYVVENSVQFESTVEVFYGNSGFRGKYKNKRCDLINVLNKSGIILGLLFIKYNYELAKKYNLLESESGIDNIIDIVNKNKIKWMNVGIIITASHNPADENGIKIVDKNGRQINEIYENYLTELSNKHLKYIKENKHNNCKIEDVINNIIDMIVHIFLKEIQINLYDDKIYNQIKKLDHIIYYSNIYNQLFKANICIGFDTRNSGPHLNNIIINSLNSLNISRCINNMCYITTPSMHSLVYIFNSEFENDLIHNIFSQLTKNQVCKMKTDLDYLTSYNLKELKNVKDLYFNLSERYNIEIDDTNGRSDSNILAYNSDQFYFDYFIYLFNNLYNYINNIYDNILIKNCKEEIIFTDCSNGIASLKIDVFNDVFTILKKKIWKFNSLQNDNDVLNFECGAEYVYNKRKVPSNMPINYCSNSKCCAFDGDADRIIYFFSKYDNFENEIEILDGPKIVCLLFKCIIKILSNICIKTEKQNEEMKKIDINIIHTAYVNFAFIHYINNVIKNISTEIPIFNYININIICTKTGMKNLDYIARKSSIGILFESNGHGSIYADSSNLDAWAKQWDIQKDPYFIALKKYLLFFNQTTGDAIVDFIAIELSLTFLNLSINEWNLFYTPIPSLYINIECPRCILNKIIPHPQHELYLIEPKGLQNKIDEIVKEIDIKYGRCFIRPSGTENLIRIYAEAETIKQMNEILHKVREAVIDYINHS
;
A
#
# COMPACT_ATOMS: atom_id res chain seq x y z
N MET A 1 9.96 40.15 8.93
CA MET A 1 10.99 39.38 8.18
C MET A 1 12.35 39.41 8.88
N GLU A 2 12.95 40.55 9.25
CA GLU A 2 14.33 40.60 9.80
C GLU A 2 14.59 39.86 11.14
N MET A 3 13.59 39.57 11.96
CA MET A 3 13.77 38.80 13.21
C MET A 3 13.76 37.27 13.00
N HIS A 4 13.10 36.75 11.96
CA HIS A 4 12.90 35.30 11.78
C HIS A 4 14.11 34.59 11.16
N ASN A 5 14.87 35.29 10.30
CA ASN A 5 16.05 34.76 9.61
C ASN A 5 17.22 34.41 10.55
N LYS A 6 17.11 34.76 11.84
CA LYS A 6 18.11 34.46 12.87
C LYS A 6 17.81 33.19 13.67
N SER A 7 16.58 32.67 13.61
CA SER A 7 16.17 31.45 14.34
C SER A 7 17.01 30.24 13.92
N GLU A 8 17.17 29.29 14.83
CA GLU A 8 17.90 28.05 14.57
C GLU A 8 17.18 27.18 13.53
N PHE A 9 15.85 27.13 13.60
CA PHE A 9 15.03 26.47 12.59
C PHE A 9 15.29 27.02 11.19
N TYR A 10 15.19 28.35 11.01
CA TYR A 10 15.39 28.97 9.70
C TYR A 10 16.77 28.62 9.11
N LYS A 11 17.84 28.69 9.91
CA LYS A 11 19.19 28.35 9.45
C LYS A 11 19.31 26.91 8.97
N LYS A 12 18.67 25.95 9.67
CA LYS A 12 18.70 24.52 9.32
C LYS A 12 17.84 24.21 8.11
N ILE A 13 16.61 24.75 8.06
CA ILE A 13 15.65 24.45 7.00
C ILE A 13 16.00 25.15 5.69
N TYR A 14 16.61 26.35 5.74
CA TYR A 14 16.94 27.13 4.54
C TYR A 14 17.86 26.34 3.61
N THR A 15 19.01 25.88 4.09
CA THR A 15 19.96 25.08 3.30
C THR A 15 19.32 23.79 2.80
N CYS A 16 18.53 23.13 3.64
CA CYS A 16 17.82 21.90 3.27
C CYS A 16 16.84 22.12 2.10
N ILE A 17 16.14 23.25 2.06
CA ILE A 17 15.23 23.60 0.97
C ILE A 17 16.01 24.03 -0.26
N GLU A 18 17.06 24.85 -0.10
CA GLU A 18 17.89 25.36 -1.18
C GLU A 18 18.51 24.24 -2.01
N GLU A 19 19.06 23.22 -1.35
CA GLU A 19 19.65 22.04 -2.02
C GLU A 19 18.63 21.19 -2.80
N CYS A 20 17.35 21.27 -2.44
CA CYS A 20 16.30 20.42 -3.01
C CYS A 20 15.35 21.18 -3.94
N ILE A 21 15.52 22.48 -4.15
CA ILE A 21 14.65 23.27 -5.02
C ILE A 21 14.87 22.88 -6.49
N PRO A 22 13.84 22.89 -7.35
CA PRO A 22 14.03 22.57 -8.76
C PRO A 22 15.00 23.54 -9.45
N ASN A 23 15.68 23.06 -10.49
CA ASN A 23 16.64 23.85 -11.24
C ASN A 23 16.02 25.15 -11.76
N TYR A 24 16.80 26.23 -11.70
CA TYR A 24 16.38 27.56 -12.11
C TYR A 24 17.54 28.32 -12.75
N VAL A 25 17.20 29.32 -13.55
CA VAL A 25 18.12 30.29 -14.13
C VAL A 25 17.82 31.69 -13.60
N VAL A 26 18.85 32.53 -13.59
CA VAL A 26 18.75 33.94 -13.18
C VAL A 26 19.22 34.81 -14.33
N GLU A 27 18.27 35.44 -15.02
CA GLU A 27 18.55 36.49 -16.00
C GLU A 27 18.21 37.86 -15.39
N ASN A 28 16.92 38.15 -15.22
CA ASN A 28 16.40 39.36 -14.54
C ASN A 28 15.62 39.04 -13.26
N SER A 29 15.01 37.84 -13.21
CA SER A 29 14.29 37.26 -12.08
C SER A 29 14.49 35.75 -12.09
N VAL A 30 14.21 35.05 -10.99
CA VAL A 30 14.25 33.59 -10.95
C VAL A 30 13.24 33.00 -11.94
N GLN A 31 13.70 32.05 -12.75
CA GLN A 31 12.84 31.24 -13.63
C GLN A 31 13.19 29.77 -13.47
N PHE A 32 12.21 28.96 -13.08
CA PHE A 32 12.37 27.51 -12.96
C PHE A 32 12.34 26.84 -14.33
N GLU A 33 13.22 25.85 -14.53
CA GLU A 33 13.29 25.09 -15.79
C GLU A 33 12.01 24.29 -16.07
N SER A 34 11.29 23.88 -15.01
CA SER A 34 9.98 23.25 -15.08
C SER A 34 8.92 24.22 -14.54
N THR A 35 7.81 24.36 -15.26
CA THR A 35 6.63 25.10 -14.80
C THR A 35 5.43 24.19 -14.54
N VAL A 36 5.67 22.87 -14.48
CA VAL A 36 4.61 21.87 -14.32
C VAL A 36 4.36 21.63 -12.84
N GLU A 37 3.12 21.80 -12.42
CA GLU A 37 2.72 21.47 -11.05
C GLU A 37 2.64 19.94 -10.86
N VAL A 38 3.04 19.48 -9.67
CA VAL A 38 2.97 18.08 -9.24
C VAL A 38 1.79 17.85 -8.31
N PHE A 39 1.17 16.66 -8.36
CA PHE A 39 0.00 16.33 -7.53
C PHE A 39 0.22 15.00 -6.80
N TYR A 40 -0.25 14.90 -5.56
CA TYR A 40 -0.09 13.67 -4.74
C TYR A 40 -0.80 12.45 -5.35
N GLY A 41 -1.95 12.64 -6.01
CA GLY A 41 -2.68 11.57 -6.68
C GLY A 41 -3.19 10.44 -5.75
N ASN A 42 -3.59 9.32 -6.36
CA ASN A 42 -4.19 8.18 -5.63
C ASN A 42 -3.17 7.29 -4.91
N SER A 43 -1.88 7.42 -5.21
CA SER A 43 -0.86 6.48 -4.74
C SER A 43 0.45 7.20 -4.40
N GLY A 44 0.34 8.46 -3.97
CA GLY A 44 1.48 9.32 -3.73
C GLY A 44 2.12 9.87 -5.00
N PHE A 45 3.07 10.78 -4.83
CA PHE A 45 3.80 11.34 -5.96
C PHE A 45 4.62 10.28 -6.67
N ARG A 46 4.68 10.39 -8.00
CA ARG A 46 5.50 9.55 -8.86
C ARG A 46 6.10 10.40 -9.96
N GLY A 47 7.33 10.08 -10.36
CA GLY A 47 7.99 10.76 -11.47
C GLY A 47 9.34 10.17 -11.79
N LYS A 48 9.92 10.62 -12.90
CA LYS A 48 11.26 10.21 -13.33
C LYS A 48 12.33 10.76 -12.40
N TYR A 49 13.25 9.91 -11.96
CA TYR A 49 14.35 10.28 -11.07
C TYR A 49 15.43 11.13 -11.77
N LYS A 50 15.87 10.72 -12.98
CA LYS A 50 16.94 11.40 -13.75
C LYS A 50 16.43 12.47 -14.73
N ASN A 51 15.21 12.96 -14.56
CA ASN A 51 14.72 14.03 -15.42
C ASN A 51 15.40 15.35 -15.01
N LYS A 52 15.87 16.14 -15.98
CA LYS A 52 16.49 17.47 -15.77
C LYS A 52 15.61 18.43 -14.94
N ARG A 53 14.31 18.10 -14.82
CA ARG A 53 13.28 18.85 -14.11
C ARG A 53 13.31 18.75 -12.57
N CYS A 54 14.05 17.79 -11.97
CA CYS A 54 14.26 17.64 -10.52
C CYS A 54 13.04 17.69 -9.57
N ASP A 55 11.80 17.57 -10.08
CA ASP A 55 10.59 17.72 -9.27
C ASP A 55 10.48 16.69 -8.12
N LEU A 56 10.97 15.46 -8.33
CA LEU A 56 10.89 14.40 -7.33
C LEU A 56 11.75 14.68 -6.10
N ILE A 57 12.91 15.32 -6.25
CA ILE A 57 13.79 15.69 -5.11
C ILE A 57 13.09 16.72 -4.23
N ASN A 58 12.52 17.76 -4.85
CA ASN A 58 11.72 18.76 -4.15
C ASN A 58 10.54 18.13 -3.40
N VAL A 59 9.79 17.23 -4.06
CA VAL A 59 8.68 16.51 -3.42
C VAL A 59 9.15 15.68 -2.22
N LEU A 60 10.26 14.95 -2.35
CA LEU A 60 10.81 14.10 -1.29
C LEU A 60 11.25 14.93 -0.06
N ASN A 61 11.86 16.09 -0.29
CA ASN A 61 12.19 17.03 0.77
C ASN A 61 10.94 17.47 1.54
N LYS A 62 9.89 17.91 0.82
CA LYS A 62 8.63 18.33 1.45
C LYS A 62 7.92 17.17 2.15
N SER A 63 8.05 15.95 1.62
CA SER A 63 7.48 14.74 2.21
C SER A 63 8.15 14.41 3.55
N GLY A 64 9.47 14.56 3.66
CA GLY A 64 10.18 14.41 4.93
C GLY A 64 9.74 15.44 5.98
N ILE A 65 9.46 16.68 5.57
CA ILE A 65 8.95 17.72 6.47
C ILE A 65 7.54 17.37 6.99
N ILE A 66 6.63 16.92 6.12
CA ILE A 66 5.28 16.48 6.52
C ILE A 66 5.33 15.22 7.38
N LEU A 67 6.24 14.29 7.10
CA LEU A 67 6.47 13.12 7.95
C LEU A 67 6.92 13.52 9.36
N GLY A 68 7.86 14.47 9.47
CA GLY A 68 8.30 15.04 10.73
C GLY A 68 7.16 15.75 11.48
N LEU A 69 6.32 16.51 10.77
CA LEU A 69 5.11 17.11 11.33
C LEU A 69 4.19 16.07 11.96
N LEU A 70 3.91 14.96 11.27
CA LEU A 70 3.03 13.90 11.79
C LEU A 70 3.63 13.26 13.04
N PHE A 71 4.93 12.94 13.02
CA PHE A 71 5.62 12.39 14.18
C PHE A 71 5.56 13.33 15.39
N ILE A 72 5.86 14.62 15.18
CA ILE A 72 5.77 15.64 16.23
C ILE A 72 4.32 15.75 16.71
N LYS A 73 3.34 15.84 15.81
CA LYS A 73 1.91 15.95 16.15
C LYS A 73 1.44 14.89 17.12
N TYR A 74 1.77 13.63 16.85
CA TYR A 74 1.29 12.52 17.67
C TYR A 74 2.01 12.38 19.02
N ASN A 75 3.25 12.86 19.12
CA ASN A 75 4.08 12.66 20.30
C ASN A 75 4.20 13.92 21.17
N TYR A 76 4.18 15.11 20.57
CA TYR A 76 4.35 16.36 21.29
C TYR A 76 3.18 16.66 22.23
N GLU A 77 1.94 16.38 21.82
CA GLU A 77 0.77 16.49 22.69
C GLU A 77 0.81 15.52 23.88
N LEU A 78 1.31 14.29 23.66
CA LEU A 78 1.57 13.34 24.74
C LEU A 78 2.62 13.89 25.71
N ALA A 79 3.73 14.41 25.19
CA ALA A 79 4.79 14.96 26.03
C ALA A 79 4.34 16.19 26.84
N LYS A 80 3.50 17.05 26.27
CA LYS A 80 2.85 18.17 26.97
C LYS A 80 1.93 17.68 28.08
N LYS A 81 1.07 16.70 27.79
CA LYS A 81 0.11 16.12 28.77
C LYS A 81 0.80 15.66 30.05
N TYR A 82 2.01 15.12 29.95
CA TYR A 82 2.80 14.64 31.10
C TYR A 82 3.90 15.61 31.55
N ASN A 83 3.88 16.86 31.07
CA ASN A 83 4.83 17.91 31.40
C ASN A 83 6.32 17.53 31.20
N LEU A 84 6.61 16.76 30.16
CA LEU A 84 7.97 16.24 29.93
C LEU A 84 8.90 17.26 29.27
N LEU A 85 8.33 18.20 28.51
CA LEU A 85 9.09 19.16 27.72
C LEU A 85 9.56 20.37 28.53
N GLU A 86 8.80 20.79 29.54
CA GLU A 86 9.14 21.96 30.38
C GLU A 86 9.97 21.59 31.62
N SER A 87 10.03 20.30 31.99
CA SER A 87 10.79 19.84 33.15
C SER A 87 12.30 20.10 33.01
N GLU A 88 12.92 20.75 34.00
CA GLU A 88 14.38 20.89 34.10
C GLU A 88 15.07 19.63 34.67
N SER A 89 14.30 18.57 34.95
CA SER A 89 14.84 17.31 35.46
C SER A 89 15.75 16.62 34.45
N GLY A 90 16.74 15.88 34.95
CA GLY A 90 17.57 15.00 34.12
C GLY A 90 16.75 13.95 33.36
N ILE A 91 17.31 13.43 32.27
CA ILE A 91 16.63 12.49 31.38
C ILE A 91 16.12 11.25 32.11
N ASP A 92 16.87 10.72 33.08
CA ASP A 92 16.49 9.54 33.86
C ASP A 92 15.17 9.73 34.61
N ASN A 93 14.99 10.87 35.27
CA ASN A 93 13.74 11.21 35.96
C ASN A 93 12.57 11.32 34.96
N ILE A 94 12.82 11.86 33.76
CA ILE A 94 11.80 11.94 32.71
C ILE A 94 11.41 10.53 32.24
N ILE A 95 12.38 9.64 32.06
CA ILE A 95 12.14 8.25 31.69
C ILE A 95 11.36 7.51 32.78
N ASP A 96 11.64 7.76 34.06
CA ASP A 96 10.86 7.20 35.15
C ASP A 96 9.39 7.63 35.10
N ILE A 97 9.12 8.91 34.76
CA ILE A 97 7.76 9.40 34.54
C ILE A 97 7.12 8.68 33.34
N VAL A 98 7.84 8.53 32.23
CA VAL A 98 7.38 7.82 31.03
C VAL A 98 6.98 6.38 31.37
N ASN A 99 7.87 5.65 32.06
CA ASN A 99 7.67 4.26 32.44
C ASN A 99 6.52 4.10 33.44
N LYS A 100 6.47 4.94 34.47
CA LYS A 100 5.41 4.93 35.48
C LYS A 100 4.03 5.18 34.88
N ASN A 101 3.95 6.10 33.91
CA ASN A 101 2.70 6.43 33.23
C ASN A 101 2.42 5.54 32.00
N LYS A 102 3.33 4.61 31.67
CA LYS A 102 3.25 3.74 30.49
C LYS A 102 2.96 4.52 29.21
N ILE A 103 3.66 5.64 29.00
CA ILE A 103 3.42 6.52 27.85
C ILE A 103 3.75 5.76 26.56
N LYS A 104 2.77 5.69 25.66
CA LYS A 104 2.93 5.06 24.34
C LYS A 104 3.19 6.11 23.29
N TRP A 105 4.44 6.17 22.85
CA TRP A 105 4.86 6.97 21.72
C TRP A 105 4.38 6.33 20.40
N MET A 106 4.11 7.16 19.39
CA MET A 106 3.49 6.79 18.12
C MET A 106 4.51 6.76 16.99
N ASN A 107 4.41 5.72 16.15
CA ASN A 107 5.19 5.55 14.92
C ASN A 107 4.50 6.21 13.72
N VAL A 108 5.29 6.66 12.77
CA VAL A 108 4.85 7.02 11.41
C VAL A 108 5.84 6.42 10.40
N GLY A 109 5.43 6.26 9.15
CA GLY A 109 6.24 5.62 8.13
C GLY A 109 6.29 6.38 6.81
N ILE A 110 7.30 6.06 6.00
CA ILE A 110 7.38 6.52 4.62
C ILE A 110 8.07 5.44 3.78
N ILE A 111 7.53 5.17 2.60
CA ILE A 111 8.14 4.27 1.64
C ILE A 111 8.39 4.97 0.30
N ILE A 112 9.61 4.80 -0.21
CA ILE A 112 10.04 5.30 -1.51
C ILE A 112 9.87 4.18 -2.52
N THR A 113 8.86 4.30 -3.37
CA THR A 113 8.58 3.33 -4.43
C THR A 113 7.67 3.93 -5.49
N ALA A 114 7.78 3.41 -6.71
CA ALA A 114 6.78 3.60 -7.76
C ALA A 114 6.10 2.29 -8.19
N SER A 115 6.12 1.23 -7.36
CA SER A 115 5.38 -0.02 -7.60
C SER A 115 5.69 -0.58 -9.01
N HIS A 116 4.66 -0.81 -9.83
CA HIS A 116 4.73 -1.31 -11.22
C HIS A 116 5.38 -0.37 -12.25
N ASN A 117 5.71 0.88 -11.91
CA ASN A 117 6.32 1.81 -12.87
C ASN A 117 7.72 1.33 -13.35
N PRO A 118 8.22 1.80 -14.50
CA PRO A 118 9.56 1.46 -15.00
C PRO A 118 10.68 1.90 -14.06
N ALA A 119 11.85 1.24 -14.10
CA ALA A 119 12.97 1.44 -13.18
C ALA A 119 13.54 2.88 -13.08
N ASP A 120 13.35 3.73 -14.10
CA ASP A 120 13.82 5.13 -14.12
C ASP A 120 12.88 6.10 -13.38
N GLU A 121 11.71 5.64 -12.97
CA GLU A 121 10.76 6.36 -12.12
C GLU A 121 10.96 6.02 -10.64
N ASN A 122 10.46 6.87 -9.74
CA ASN A 122 10.30 6.55 -8.33
C ASN A 122 9.17 7.41 -7.75
N GLY A 123 8.82 7.18 -6.49
CA GLY A 123 7.68 7.84 -5.84
C GLY A 123 7.74 7.76 -4.34
N ILE A 124 6.70 8.27 -3.68
CA ILE A 124 6.62 8.33 -2.23
C ILE A 124 5.21 8.10 -1.70
N LYS A 125 5.09 7.21 -0.72
CA LYS A 125 3.85 6.97 0.03
C LYS A 125 4.14 7.24 1.51
N ILE A 126 3.37 8.14 2.14
CA ILE A 126 3.48 8.43 3.58
C ILE A 126 2.46 7.56 4.33
N VAL A 127 2.91 6.88 5.38
CA VAL A 127 2.13 6.01 6.24
C VAL A 127 1.87 6.71 7.57
N ASP A 128 0.61 6.98 7.85
CA ASP A 128 0.12 7.59 9.08
C ASP A 128 0.14 6.59 10.25
N LYS A 129 -0.09 7.06 11.49
CA LYS A 129 -0.01 6.25 12.72
C LYS A 129 -0.92 5.01 12.75
N ASN A 130 -1.95 4.96 11.92
CA ASN A 130 -2.85 3.81 11.80
C ASN A 130 -2.35 2.78 10.77
N GLY A 131 -1.12 2.92 10.27
CA GLY A 131 -0.54 2.08 9.22
C GLY A 131 -1.23 2.24 7.86
N ARG A 132 -1.91 3.37 7.62
CA ARG A 132 -2.61 3.67 6.36
C ARG A 132 -1.98 4.89 5.70
N GLN A 133 -2.38 5.17 4.46
CA GLN A 133 -1.96 6.40 3.80
C GLN A 133 -2.48 7.63 4.56
N ILE A 134 -1.76 8.75 4.44
CA ILE A 134 -2.19 10.03 4.98
C ILE A 134 -3.57 10.45 4.41
N ASN A 135 -4.30 11.27 5.16
CA ASN A 135 -5.60 11.78 4.73
C ASN A 135 -5.45 12.96 3.74
N GLU A 136 -6.56 13.33 3.11
CA GLU A 136 -6.64 14.39 2.10
C GLU A 136 -6.10 15.76 2.58
N ILE A 137 -6.19 16.07 3.87
CA ILE A 137 -5.66 17.33 4.43
C ILE A 137 -4.14 17.38 4.22
N TYR A 138 -3.43 16.30 4.57
CA TYR A 138 -1.97 16.24 4.42
C TYR A 138 -1.53 16.08 2.97
N GLU A 139 -2.33 15.41 2.14
CA GLU A 139 -2.10 15.33 0.69
C GLU A 139 -2.18 16.72 0.04
N ASN A 140 -3.14 17.54 0.47
CA ASN A 140 -3.32 18.91 0.01
C ASN A 140 -2.18 19.80 0.48
N TYR A 141 -1.78 19.73 1.76
CA TYR A 141 -0.62 20.48 2.24
C TYR A 141 0.65 20.13 1.47
N LEU A 142 0.89 18.84 1.24
CA LEU A 142 2.09 18.41 0.54
C LEU A 142 2.05 18.82 -0.94
N THR A 143 0.92 18.69 -1.61
CA THR A 143 0.71 19.21 -2.99
C THR A 143 0.92 20.71 -3.06
N GLU A 144 0.37 21.48 -2.13
CA GLU A 144 0.55 22.92 -2.11
C GLU A 144 2.01 23.30 -1.84
N LEU A 145 2.65 22.65 -0.87
CA LEU A 145 4.03 22.92 -0.46
C LEU A 145 5.03 22.57 -1.57
N SER A 146 4.84 21.44 -2.26
CA SER A 146 5.68 21.05 -3.39
C SER A 146 5.60 22.04 -4.56
N ASN A 147 4.44 22.67 -4.79
CA ASN A 147 4.23 23.64 -5.87
C ASN A 147 4.45 25.10 -5.46
N LYS A 148 4.82 25.37 -4.20
CA LYS A 148 4.83 26.74 -3.67
C LYS A 148 5.80 27.66 -4.42
N HIS A 149 6.94 27.13 -4.87
CA HIS A 149 7.91 27.87 -5.68
C HIS A 149 7.29 28.41 -6.99
N LEU A 150 6.51 27.60 -7.71
CA LEU A 150 5.82 28.02 -8.94
C LEU A 150 4.73 29.05 -8.66
N LYS A 151 3.93 28.81 -7.60
CA LYS A 151 2.84 29.71 -7.21
C LYS A 151 3.35 31.09 -6.84
N TYR A 152 4.43 31.16 -6.05
CA TYR A 152 5.05 32.42 -5.65
C TYR A 152 5.50 33.26 -6.86
N ILE A 153 6.20 32.64 -7.82
CA ILE A 153 6.62 33.32 -9.05
C ILE A 153 5.41 33.79 -9.87
N LYS A 154 4.34 32.98 -9.94
CA LYS A 154 3.11 33.34 -10.65
C LYS A 154 2.37 34.52 -10.02
N GLU A 155 2.37 34.62 -8.70
CA GLU A 155 1.76 35.71 -7.93
C GLU A 155 2.58 37.01 -8.00
N ASN A 156 3.89 36.90 -8.24
CA ASN A 156 4.83 38.03 -8.22
C ASN A 156 5.50 38.29 -9.58
N LYS A 157 4.83 37.96 -10.70
CA LYS A 157 5.40 38.06 -12.07
C LYS A 157 5.97 39.43 -12.46
N HIS A 158 5.52 40.50 -11.80
CA HIS A 158 5.97 41.87 -12.07
C HIS A 158 7.07 42.35 -11.12
N ASN A 159 7.48 41.52 -10.17
CA ASN A 159 8.53 41.80 -9.21
C ASN A 159 9.81 41.04 -9.61
N ASN A 160 10.98 41.66 -9.41
CA ASN A 160 12.27 40.99 -9.58
C ASN A 160 12.50 40.01 -8.40
N CYS A 161 11.84 38.85 -8.44
CA CYS A 161 11.91 37.82 -7.41
C CYS A 161 13.31 37.21 -7.34
N LYS A 162 13.90 37.19 -6.14
CA LYS A 162 15.12 36.44 -5.85
C LYS A 162 14.80 35.04 -5.36
N ILE A 163 15.76 34.12 -5.44
CA ILE A 163 15.57 32.75 -4.95
C ILE A 163 15.34 32.70 -3.44
N GLU A 164 15.99 33.60 -2.71
CA GLU A 164 15.81 33.79 -1.27
C GLU A 164 14.35 34.11 -0.93
N ASP A 165 13.68 34.95 -1.72
CA ASP A 165 12.26 35.29 -1.51
C ASP A 165 11.36 34.06 -1.68
N VAL A 166 11.66 33.22 -2.67
CA VAL A 166 10.95 31.96 -2.92
C VAL A 166 11.14 30.99 -1.76
N ILE A 167 12.39 30.80 -1.32
CA ILE A 167 12.72 29.90 -0.21
C ILE A 167 12.04 30.38 1.07
N ASN A 168 12.11 31.68 1.38
CA ASN A 168 11.46 32.26 2.55
C ASN A 168 9.95 32.02 2.54
N ASN A 169 9.32 32.17 1.37
CA ASN A 169 7.89 31.91 1.23
C ASN A 169 7.52 30.43 1.45
N ILE A 170 8.39 29.49 1.06
CA ILE A 170 8.22 28.06 1.35
C ILE A 170 8.37 27.81 2.86
N ILE A 171 9.38 28.40 3.50
CA ILE A 171 9.61 28.26 4.95
C ILE A 171 8.42 28.80 5.74
N ASP A 172 7.94 29.99 5.40
CA ASP A 172 6.76 30.59 6.05
C ASP A 172 5.52 29.70 5.92
N MET A 173 5.35 29.03 4.77
CA MET A 173 4.28 28.06 4.59
C MET A 173 4.45 26.83 5.49
N ILE A 174 5.68 26.32 5.67
CA ILE A 174 5.95 25.23 6.61
C ILE A 174 5.58 25.65 8.03
N VAL A 175 6.03 26.83 8.48
CA VAL A 175 5.69 27.35 9.81
C VAL A 175 4.17 27.52 9.96
N HIS A 176 3.49 28.01 8.93
CA HIS A 176 2.04 28.14 8.93
C HIS A 176 1.33 26.79 9.09
N ILE A 177 1.79 25.74 8.39
CA ILE A 177 1.22 24.38 8.53
C ILE A 177 1.41 23.87 9.97
N PHE A 178 2.59 24.03 10.56
CA PHE A 178 2.86 23.62 11.95
C PHE A 178 2.01 24.39 12.96
N LEU A 179 1.87 25.71 12.79
CA LEU A 179 0.98 26.53 13.62
C LEU A 179 -0.47 26.07 13.53
N LYS A 180 -0.95 25.77 12.31
CA LYS A 180 -2.33 25.35 12.07
C LYS A 180 -2.63 23.96 12.62
N GLU A 181 -1.73 23.00 12.42
CA GLU A 181 -1.97 21.60 12.77
C GLU A 181 -1.71 21.28 14.24
N ILE A 182 -0.72 21.94 14.85
CA ILE A 182 -0.23 21.59 16.20
C ILE A 182 0.10 22.79 17.09
N GLN A 183 -0.23 24.02 16.65
CA GLN A 183 0.00 25.24 17.43
C GLN A 183 1.47 25.48 17.82
N ILE A 184 2.40 25.04 16.97
CA ILE A 184 3.84 25.23 17.16
C ILE A 184 4.35 26.30 16.20
N ASN A 185 4.96 27.35 16.74
CA ASN A 185 5.74 28.30 15.95
C ASN A 185 7.20 27.82 15.87
N LEU A 186 7.62 27.34 14.72
CA LEU A 186 9.00 26.85 14.53
C LEU A 186 10.06 27.96 14.60
N TYR A 187 9.68 29.23 14.42
CA TYR A 187 10.61 30.36 14.60
C TYR A 187 10.95 30.66 16.06
N ASP A 188 10.22 30.08 17.01
CA ASP A 188 10.55 30.19 18.43
C ASP A 188 11.61 29.15 18.80
N ASP A 189 12.85 29.61 19.02
CA ASP A 189 13.99 28.74 19.35
C ASP A 189 13.75 27.91 20.62
N LYS A 190 12.94 28.39 21.58
CA LYS A 190 12.59 27.60 22.77
C LYS A 190 11.71 26.41 22.38
N ILE A 191 10.67 26.64 21.57
CA ILE A 191 9.78 25.57 21.10
C ILE A 191 10.53 24.62 20.15
N TYR A 192 11.36 25.15 19.26
CA TYR A 192 12.15 24.35 18.34
C TYR A 192 13.15 23.43 19.07
N ASN A 193 13.73 23.90 20.18
CA ASN A 193 14.56 23.07 21.06
C ASN A 193 13.74 22.03 21.87
N GLN A 194 12.46 22.26 22.14
CA GLN A 194 11.59 21.23 22.72
C GLN A 194 11.37 20.06 21.75
N ILE A 195 11.40 20.26 20.43
CA ILE A 195 11.33 19.15 19.46
C ILE A 195 12.57 18.27 19.59
N LYS A 196 13.77 18.86 19.72
CA LYS A 196 15.01 18.12 19.99
C LYS A 196 14.90 17.33 21.30
N LYS A 197 14.34 17.95 22.34
CA LYS A 197 14.09 17.29 23.63
C LYS A 197 13.09 16.15 23.50
N LEU A 198 12.04 16.29 22.70
CA LEU A 198 11.09 15.23 22.39
C LEU A 198 11.79 14.03 21.73
N ASP A 199 12.60 14.28 20.70
CA ASP A 199 13.41 13.25 20.02
C ASP A 199 14.32 12.50 21.01
N HIS A 200 14.98 13.24 21.92
CA HIS A 200 15.79 12.63 22.98
C HIS A 200 14.95 11.79 23.95
N ILE A 201 13.81 12.31 24.44
CA ILE A 201 12.96 11.60 25.39
C ILE A 201 12.48 10.28 24.78
N ILE A 202 11.98 10.30 23.54
CA ILE A 202 11.51 9.09 22.86
C ILE A 202 12.68 8.12 22.65
N TYR A 203 13.84 8.60 22.19
CA TYR A 203 15.03 7.78 22.00
C TYR A 203 15.49 7.08 23.30
N TYR A 204 15.60 7.81 24.41
CA TYR A 204 15.98 7.19 25.69
C TYR A 204 14.87 6.28 26.21
N SER A 205 13.59 6.64 26.05
CA SER A 205 12.47 5.75 26.35
C SER A 205 12.62 4.42 25.61
N ASN A 206 13.01 4.49 24.34
CA ASN A 206 13.26 3.36 23.45
C ASN A 206 14.52 2.54 23.84
N ILE A 207 15.48 3.08 24.59
CA ILE A 207 16.65 2.32 25.10
C ILE A 207 16.23 1.41 26.26
N TYR A 208 15.41 1.94 27.18
CA TYR A 208 14.94 1.24 28.37
C TYR A 208 13.71 0.37 28.10
N ASN A 209 12.89 0.74 27.11
CA ASN A 209 11.79 -0.07 26.61
C ASN A 209 12.34 -1.12 25.64
N GLN A 210 12.47 -2.36 26.11
CA GLN A 210 12.95 -3.48 25.31
C GLN A 210 11.91 -4.00 24.31
N LEU A 211 10.65 -3.54 24.40
CA LEU A 211 9.53 -4.12 23.69
C LEU A 211 9.10 -3.27 22.49
N PHE A 212 8.83 -1.98 22.68
CA PHE A 212 8.33 -1.10 21.60
C PHE A 212 9.12 0.17 21.49
N LYS A 213 9.57 0.43 20.26
CA LYS A 213 10.24 1.68 19.94
C LYS A 213 9.40 2.49 19.01
N ALA A 214 9.09 3.70 19.43
CA ALA A 214 8.44 4.67 18.56
C ALA A 214 9.48 5.40 17.74
N ASN A 215 9.34 5.34 16.44
CA ASN A 215 10.28 5.87 15.48
C ASN A 215 9.56 6.42 14.24
N ILE A 216 10.33 7.12 13.42
CA ILE A 216 10.00 7.39 12.03
C ILE A 216 10.59 6.26 11.19
N CYS A 217 9.74 5.39 10.65
CA CYS A 217 10.17 4.29 9.79
C CYS A 217 10.37 4.78 8.35
N ILE A 218 11.54 4.55 7.77
CA ILE A 218 11.86 4.92 6.38
C ILE A 218 12.28 3.68 5.62
N GLY A 219 11.75 3.45 4.42
CA GLY A 219 12.17 2.35 3.57
C GLY A 219 12.03 2.65 2.09
N PHE A 220 12.58 1.78 1.25
CA PHE A 220 12.57 1.91 -0.20
C PHE A 220 12.50 0.54 -0.90
N ASP A 221 11.98 0.51 -2.12
CA ASP A 221 12.03 -0.68 -2.99
C ASP A 221 13.42 -0.87 -3.61
N THR A 222 13.55 -1.78 -4.58
CA THR A 222 14.83 -2.15 -5.20
C THR A 222 15.34 -1.14 -6.24
N ARG A 223 14.71 0.04 -6.38
CA ARG A 223 15.17 1.06 -7.32
C ARG A 223 16.49 1.67 -6.88
N ASN A 224 17.42 1.79 -7.83
CA ASN A 224 18.75 2.39 -7.63
C ASN A 224 18.72 3.83 -7.09
N SER A 225 17.63 4.56 -7.31
CA SER A 225 17.45 5.93 -6.79
C SER A 225 17.03 5.97 -5.32
N GLY A 226 16.50 4.87 -4.76
CA GLY A 226 15.98 4.77 -3.40
C GLY A 226 16.95 5.28 -2.34
N PRO A 227 18.22 4.83 -2.29
CA PRO A 227 19.18 5.27 -1.29
C PRO A 227 19.47 6.78 -1.28
N HIS A 228 19.58 7.41 -2.44
CA HIS A 228 19.77 8.87 -2.53
C HIS A 228 18.50 9.60 -2.06
N LEU A 229 17.32 9.17 -2.51
CA LEU A 229 16.04 9.74 -2.10
C LEU A 229 15.78 9.57 -0.59
N ASN A 230 16.23 8.46 0.00
CA ASN A 230 16.19 8.21 1.44
C ASN A 230 16.98 9.26 2.23
N ASN A 231 18.17 9.66 1.75
CA ASN A 231 18.97 10.70 2.40
C ASN A 231 18.30 12.07 2.38
N ILE A 232 17.56 12.40 1.30
CA ILE A 232 16.79 13.65 1.24
C ILE A 232 15.75 13.70 2.36
N ILE A 233 15.05 12.59 2.62
CA ILE A 233 14.08 12.50 3.73
C ILE A 233 14.79 12.67 5.07
N ILE A 234 15.91 11.98 5.29
CA ILE A 234 16.71 12.08 6.52
C ILE A 234 17.17 13.53 6.77
N ASN A 235 17.71 14.21 5.74
CA ASN A 235 18.12 15.61 5.84
C ASN A 235 16.95 16.52 6.22
N SER A 236 15.77 16.25 5.66
CA SER A 236 14.55 16.99 5.97
C SER A 236 14.11 16.81 7.42
N LEU A 237 14.19 15.58 7.96
CA LEU A 237 13.89 15.30 9.37
C LEU A 237 14.92 15.92 10.32
N ASN A 238 16.21 15.84 9.98
CA ASN A 238 17.29 16.47 10.73
C ASN A 238 17.11 17.99 10.81
N SER A 239 16.61 18.62 9.73
CA SER A 239 16.29 20.06 9.71
C SER A 239 15.13 20.46 10.63
N LEU A 240 14.41 19.48 11.18
CA LEU A 240 13.35 19.64 12.19
C LEU A 240 13.78 19.20 13.59
N ASN A 241 15.09 19.00 13.84
CA ASN A 241 15.64 18.43 15.08
C ASN A 241 15.19 16.99 15.39
N ILE A 242 14.86 16.19 14.38
CA ILE A 242 14.58 14.76 14.52
C ILE A 242 15.73 13.98 13.89
N SER A 243 16.52 13.29 14.72
CA SER A 243 17.64 12.49 14.21
C SER A 243 17.76 11.13 14.91
N ARG A 244 17.47 11.05 16.21
CA ARG A 244 17.65 9.83 17.00
C ARG A 244 16.51 8.83 16.84
N CYS A 245 15.29 9.31 16.55
CA CYS A 245 14.13 8.45 16.33
C CYS A 245 13.95 7.99 14.87
N ILE A 246 14.95 8.20 14.00
CA ILE A 246 14.88 7.72 12.61
C ILE A 246 15.23 6.22 12.57
N ASN A 247 14.28 5.40 12.14
CA ASN A 247 14.48 3.96 11.90
C ASN A 247 14.52 3.68 10.40
N ASN A 248 15.73 3.60 9.85
CA ASN A 248 15.90 3.22 8.45
C ASN A 248 15.74 1.70 8.31
N MET A 249 14.73 1.26 7.56
CA MET A 249 14.43 -0.15 7.28
C MET A 249 15.09 -0.63 5.99
N CYS A 250 15.56 0.30 5.15
CA CYS A 250 16.11 0.07 3.81
C CYS A 250 15.12 -0.69 2.92
N TYR A 251 15.54 -1.84 2.36
CA TYR A 251 14.71 -2.62 1.45
C TYR A 251 13.56 -3.29 2.18
N ILE A 252 12.35 -2.80 1.91
CA ILE A 252 11.10 -3.24 2.51
C ILE A 252 10.00 -3.24 1.45
N THR A 253 9.05 -4.17 1.57
CA THR A 253 7.86 -4.16 0.73
C THR A 253 6.90 -3.03 1.17
N THR A 254 6.05 -2.54 0.27
CA THR A 254 4.98 -1.61 0.67
C THR A 254 4.10 -2.19 1.78
N PRO A 255 3.63 -3.45 1.67
CA PRO A 255 2.76 -4.04 2.70
C PRO A 255 3.43 -4.16 4.07
N SER A 256 4.71 -4.55 4.12
CA SER A 256 5.43 -4.67 5.40
C SER A 256 5.55 -3.34 6.12
N MET A 257 5.83 -2.24 5.42
CA MET A 257 5.88 -0.90 6.04
C MET A 257 4.54 -0.52 6.68
N HIS A 258 3.44 -0.70 5.94
CA HIS A 258 2.09 -0.42 6.42
C HIS A 258 1.73 -1.25 7.66
N SER A 259 1.99 -2.57 7.62
CA SER A 259 1.73 -3.47 8.73
C SER A 259 2.55 -3.16 9.97
N LEU A 260 3.83 -2.85 9.82
CA LEU A 260 4.71 -2.57 10.97
C LEU A 260 4.26 -1.30 11.70
N VAL A 261 3.98 -0.21 10.98
CA VAL A 261 3.45 1.01 11.58
C VAL A 261 2.12 0.74 12.30
N TYR A 262 1.22 -0.03 11.69
CA TYR A 262 -0.04 -0.42 12.34
C TYR A 262 0.17 -1.25 13.60
N ILE A 263 0.96 -2.32 13.53
CA ILE A 263 1.14 -3.27 14.63
C ILE A 263 1.80 -2.57 15.83
N PHE A 264 2.89 -1.83 15.61
CA PHE A 264 3.58 -1.11 16.68
C PHE A 264 2.67 -0.08 17.36
N ASN A 265 1.73 0.51 16.63
CA ASN A 265 0.79 1.47 17.20
C ASN A 265 -0.50 0.83 17.75
N SER A 266 -0.85 -0.40 17.39
CA SER A 266 -2.11 -1.08 17.78
C SER A 266 -1.97 -2.12 18.90
N GLU A 267 -0.74 -2.42 19.32
CA GLU A 267 -0.43 -3.56 20.19
C GLU A 267 -1.21 -3.63 21.53
N PHE A 268 -1.57 -2.50 22.15
CA PHE A 268 -2.32 -2.50 23.42
C PHE A 268 -3.85 -2.40 23.26
N GLU A 269 -4.33 -2.26 22.03
CA GLU A 269 -5.77 -2.25 21.72
C GLU A 269 -6.24 -3.63 21.21
N ASN A 270 -5.29 -4.52 20.91
CA ASN A 270 -5.56 -5.82 20.32
C ASN A 270 -4.82 -6.94 21.07
N ASP A 271 -5.56 -7.66 21.93
CA ASP A 271 -5.06 -8.78 22.72
C ASP A 271 -4.36 -9.85 21.88
N LEU A 272 -4.78 -10.05 20.62
CA LEU A 272 -4.12 -11.00 19.72
C LEU A 272 -2.69 -10.54 19.40
N ILE A 273 -2.52 -9.27 19.03
CA ILE A 273 -1.20 -8.71 18.69
C ILE A 273 -0.29 -8.79 19.90
N HIS A 274 -0.77 -8.40 21.08
CA HIS A 274 0.00 -8.48 22.32
C HIS A 274 0.43 -9.93 22.65
N ASN A 275 -0.49 -10.89 22.52
CA ASN A 275 -0.19 -12.29 22.78
C ASN A 275 0.85 -12.86 21.79
N ILE A 276 0.69 -12.59 20.49
CA ILE A 276 1.67 -13.00 19.46
C ILE A 276 3.03 -12.40 19.79
N PHE A 277 3.04 -11.11 20.08
CA PHE A 277 4.25 -10.38 20.43
C PHE A 277 4.95 -10.97 21.66
N SER A 278 4.22 -11.28 22.73
CA SER A 278 4.77 -11.93 23.94
C SER A 278 5.44 -13.28 23.67
N GLN A 279 5.03 -13.95 22.59
CA GLN A 279 5.62 -15.22 22.15
C GLN A 279 6.85 -15.00 21.25
N LEU A 280 6.80 -14.02 20.35
CA LEU A 280 7.88 -13.71 19.40
C LEU A 280 9.10 -13.02 20.06
N THR A 281 8.84 -12.16 21.05
CA THR A 281 9.86 -11.39 21.79
C THR A 281 10.93 -12.21 22.49
N LYS A 282 10.73 -13.51 22.70
CA LYS A 282 11.76 -14.41 23.23
C LYS A 282 12.97 -14.58 22.29
N ASN A 283 12.85 -14.18 21.01
CA ASN A 283 13.85 -14.45 19.96
C ASN A 283 14.46 -13.21 19.24
N GLN A 284 14.36 -12.00 19.81
CA GLN A 284 14.94 -10.70 19.33
C GLN A 284 14.19 -10.02 18.16
N VAL A 285 13.68 -8.80 18.41
CA VAL A 285 13.09 -7.86 17.41
C VAL A 285 14.15 -6.90 16.83
N CYS A 286 15.42 -7.17 17.11
CA CYS A 286 16.55 -6.34 16.71
C CYS A 286 17.09 -6.79 15.36
N LYS A 287 17.51 -5.82 14.54
CA LYS A 287 18.27 -6.11 13.32
C LYS A 287 19.68 -6.55 13.68
N MET A 288 20.05 -7.78 13.30
CA MET A 288 21.40 -8.29 13.42
C MET A 288 22.30 -7.63 12.36
N LYS A 289 23.61 -7.54 12.61
CA LYS A 289 24.57 -7.06 11.60
C LYS A 289 24.51 -7.87 10.29
N THR A 290 24.23 -9.17 10.42
CA THR A 290 24.08 -10.12 9.31
C THR A 290 22.82 -9.91 8.49
N ASP A 291 21.77 -9.29 9.05
CA ASP A 291 20.52 -9.03 8.32
C ASP A 291 20.73 -8.06 7.16
N LEU A 292 21.87 -7.38 7.11
CA LEU A 292 22.25 -6.47 6.04
C LEU A 292 23.27 -7.08 5.07
N ASP A 293 23.68 -8.34 5.24
CA ASP A 293 24.76 -8.91 4.42
C ASP A 293 24.41 -8.99 2.94
N TYR A 294 23.13 -9.16 2.62
CA TYR A 294 22.64 -9.07 1.24
C TYR A 294 22.89 -7.69 0.60
N LEU A 295 23.11 -6.62 1.37
CA LEU A 295 23.48 -5.29 0.87
C LEU A 295 24.93 -5.17 0.41
N THR A 296 25.80 -6.12 0.78
CA THR A 296 27.22 -6.05 0.43
C THR A 296 27.49 -6.18 -1.07
N SER A 297 26.56 -6.78 -1.82
CA SER A 297 26.63 -6.88 -3.28
C SER A 297 26.11 -5.64 -4.02
N TYR A 298 25.56 -4.64 -3.32
CA TYR A 298 24.94 -3.45 -3.92
C TYR A 298 25.86 -2.23 -3.73
N ASN A 299 26.50 -1.80 -4.81
CA ASN A 299 27.48 -0.71 -4.81
C ASN A 299 26.83 0.56 -5.35
N LEU A 300 26.65 1.56 -4.50
CA LEU A 300 26.13 2.85 -4.90
C LEU A 300 27.27 3.76 -5.37
N LYS A 301 27.02 4.59 -6.38
CA LYS A 301 28.04 5.52 -6.90
C LYS A 301 28.40 6.64 -5.91
N GLU A 302 27.52 6.95 -4.97
CA GLU A 302 27.67 8.05 -3.99
C GLU A 302 27.83 7.58 -2.54
N LEU A 303 27.42 6.34 -2.22
CA LEU A 303 27.60 5.69 -0.92
C LEU A 303 28.51 4.49 -1.12
N LYS A 304 29.52 4.29 -0.26
CA LYS A 304 30.42 3.13 -0.41
C LYS A 304 29.64 1.82 -0.26
N ASN A 305 28.61 1.79 0.59
CA ASN A 305 27.66 0.68 0.69
C ASN A 305 26.29 1.15 1.23
N VAL A 306 25.18 0.46 0.91
CA VAL A 306 23.84 0.73 1.51
C VAL A 306 23.86 0.60 3.04
N LYS A 307 24.74 -0.26 3.59
CA LYS A 307 25.01 -0.37 5.05
C LYS A 307 25.41 0.95 5.68
N ASP A 308 26.02 1.89 4.94
CA ASP A 308 26.39 3.21 5.45
C ASP A 308 25.18 4.00 5.94
N LEU A 309 23.99 3.73 5.39
CA LEU A 309 22.73 4.34 5.84
C LEU A 309 22.35 3.98 7.29
N TYR A 310 22.92 2.91 7.84
CA TYR A 310 22.74 2.49 9.24
C TYR A 310 23.80 3.06 10.18
N PHE A 311 25.05 3.18 9.72
CA PHE A 311 26.21 3.42 10.59
C PHE A 311 26.81 4.83 10.48
N ASN A 312 26.66 5.53 9.34
CA ASN A 312 27.26 6.88 9.15
C ASN A 312 26.41 8.03 9.72
N LEU A 313 25.27 7.76 10.36
CA LEU A 313 24.45 8.79 11.00
C LEU A 313 25.13 9.38 12.25
N SER A 314 25.96 8.62 12.95
CA SER A 314 26.64 9.08 14.17
C SER A 314 27.81 10.02 13.88
N GLU A 315 28.67 9.67 12.91
CA GLU A 315 29.86 10.44 12.56
C GLU A 315 29.54 11.75 11.81
N ARG A 316 28.51 11.79 10.95
CA ARG A 316 28.16 13.00 10.20
C ARG A 316 27.47 14.10 11.02
N TYR A 317 26.79 13.73 12.11
CA TYR A 317 25.89 14.66 12.82
C TYR A 317 26.22 14.84 14.30
N ASN A 318 27.44 14.47 14.74
CA ASN A 318 27.91 14.57 16.13
C ASN A 318 26.90 13.99 17.14
N ILE A 319 26.35 12.81 16.84
CA ILE A 319 25.53 12.08 17.81
C ILE A 319 26.51 11.38 18.75
N GLU A 320 26.74 11.95 19.93
CA GLU A 320 27.41 11.23 21.03
C GLU A 320 26.56 9.99 21.37
N ILE A 321 27.05 8.82 20.96
CA ILE A 321 26.51 7.53 21.40
C ILE A 321 27.10 7.31 22.79
N ASP A 322 26.28 7.58 23.80
CA ASP A 322 26.64 7.31 25.19
C ASP A 322 26.54 5.80 25.44
N ASP A 323 27.53 5.04 24.96
CA ASP A 323 27.57 3.58 24.99
C ASP A 323 28.07 3.05 26.35
N THR A 324 27.47 3.55 27.43
CA THR A 324 27.86 3.19 28.81
C THR A 324 27.28 1.87 29.29
N ASN A 325 26.52 1.14 28.47
CA ASN A 325 25.76 -0.04 28.89
C ASN A 325 26.12 -1.35 28.16
N GLY A 326 27.37 -1.50 27.70
CA GLY A 326 27.96 -2.81 27.39
C GLY A 326 27.15 -3.71 26.44
N ARG A 327 26.38 -3.13 25.51
CA ARG A 327 25.70 -3.89 24.46
C ARG A 327 26.75 -4.29 23.44
N SER A 328 26.86 -5.58 23.12
CA SER A 328 27.86 -6.08 22.17
C SER A 328 27.74 -5.37 20.81
N ASP A 329 28.89 -5.08 20.19
CA ASP A 329 29.08 -4.51 18.83
C ASP A 329 28.32 -5.23 17.68
N SER A 330 27.50 -6.23 17.98
CA SER A 330 26.79 -7.11 17.05
C SER A 330 25.39 -6.64 16.67
N ASN A 331 24.73 -5.80 17.47
CA ASN A 331 23.32 -5.44 17.28
C ASN A 331 23.19 -4.03 16.68
N ILE A 332 22.59 -3.91 15.50
CA ILE A 332 22.33 -2.63 14.86
C ILE A 332 21.21 -1.91 15.63
N LEU A 333 21.28 -0.59 15.74
CA LEU A 333 20.28 0.29 16.39
C LEU A 333 18.88 0.28 15.72
N ALA A 334 18.57 -0.66 14.82
CA ALA A 334 17.25 -0.83 14.21
C ALA A 334 16.48 -1.92 14.94
N TYR A 335 15.52 -1.51 15.75
CA TYR A 335 14.86 -2.35 16.76
C TYR A 335 13.42 -2.75 16.39
N ASN A 336 13.08 -2.58 15.11
CA ASN A 336 11.78 -2.81 14.53
C ASN A 336 12.01 -3.33 13.10
N SER A 337 12.72 -4.45 12.95
CA SER A 337 13.02 -5.01 11.64
C SER A 337 11.73 -5.50 10.96
N ASP A 338 11.75 -5.58 9.64
CA ASP A 338 10.71 -6.24 8.86
C ASP A 338 10.63 -7.75 9.14
N GLN A 339 11.62 -8.33 9.83
CA GLN A 339 11.54 -9.69 10.38
C GLN A 339 10.32 -9.88 11.27
N PHE A 340 9.97 -8.88 12.09
CA PHE A 340 8.79 -8.97 12.94
C PHE A 340 7.50 -9.16 12.12
N TYR A 341 7.40 -8.50 10.96
CA TYR A 341 6.26 -8.68 10.06
C TYR A 341 6.20 -10.14 9.56
N PHE A 342 7.34 -10.72 9.15
CA PHE A 342 7.38 -12.10 8.69
C PHE A 342 7.01 -13.08 9.80
N ASP A 343 7.61 -12.93 10.98
CA ASP A 343 7.34 -13.78 12.14
C ASP A 343 5.86 -13.71 12.56
N TYR A 344 5.26 -12.52 12.48
CA TYR A 344 3.84 -12.31 12.74
C TYR A 344 2.97 -13.12 11.78
N PHE A 345 3.21 -13.05 10.46
CA PHE A 345 2.41 -13.80 9.49
C PHE A 345 2.72 -15.30 9.49
N ILE A 346 3.96 -15.72 9.77
CA ILE A 346 4.31 -17.13 9.98
C ILE A 346 3.54 -17.69 11.19
N TYR A 347 3.47 -16.92 12.28
CA TYR A 347 2.69 -17.29 13.44
C TYR A 347 1.20 -17.45 13.09
N LEU A 348 0.62 -16.45 12.43
CA LEU A 348 -0.79 -16.49 12.03
C LEU A 348 -1.06 -17.67 11.09
N PHE A 349 -0.17 -17.93 10.13
CA PHE A 349 -0.26 -19.10 9.26
C PHE A 349 -0.26 -20.39 10.05
N ASN A 350 0.73 -20.61 10.92
CA ASN A 350 0.84 -21.84 11.72
C ASN A 350 -0.40 -22.04 12.60
N ASN A 351 -0.89 -20.96 13.20
CA ASN A 351 -2.09 -20.97 14.03
C ASN A 351 -3.34 -21.33 13.20
N LEU A 352 -3.51 -20.72 12.03
CA LEU A 352 -4.61 -20.96 11.11
C LEU A 352 -4.57 -22.38 10.52
N TYR A 353 -3.42 -22.78 9.98
CA TYR A 353 -3.19 -24.08 9.34
C TYR A 353 -3.51 -25.22 10.31
N ASN A 354 -2.91 -25.21 11.51
CA ASN A 354 -3.14 -26.26 12.50
C ASN A 354 -4.61 -26.29 12.94
N TYR A 355 -5.22 -25.13 13.12
CA TYR A 355 -6.61 -25.04 13.55
C TYR A 355 -7.59 -25.58 12.49
N ILE A 356 -7.47 -25.13 11.22
CA ILE A 356 -8.27 -25.66 10.11
C ILE A 356 -8.03 -27.16 9.92
N ASN A 357 -6.77 -27.59 9.94
CA ASN A 357 -6.43 -28.99 9.76
C ASN A 357 -7.08 -29.87 10.84
N ASN A 358 -7.11 -29.42 12.09
CA ASN A 358 -7.72 -30.17 13.19
C ASN A 358 -9.25 -30.25 13.10
N ILE A 359 -9.94 -29.13 12.84
CA ILE A 359 -11.42 -29.12 12.83
C ILE A 359 -12.05 -29.74 11.58
N TYR A 360 -11.24 -29.98 10.54
CA TYR A 360 -11.65 -30.65 9.30
C TYR A 360 -10.91 -31.99 9.11
N ASP A 361 -10.69 -32.76 10.17
CA ASP A 361 -10.17 -34.13 10.10
C ASP A 361 -8.89 -34.30 9.26
N ASN A 362 -7.90 -33.46 9.49
CA ASN A 362 -6.62 -33.40 8.78
C ASN A 362 -6.76 -33.10 7.27
N ILE A 363 -7.77 -32.33 6.86
CA ILE A 363 -8.05 -32.01 5.45
C ILE A 363 -6.85 -31.43 4.70
N LEU A 364 -6.06 -30.57 5.35
CA LEU A 364 -4.92 -29.92 4.69
C LEU A 364 -3.85 -30.95 4.41
N ILE A 365 -3.50 -31.79 5.38
CA ILE A 365 -2.53 -32.89 5.19
C ILE A 365 -2.99 -33.85 4.09
N LYS A 366 -4.29 -34.22 4.09
CA LYS A 366 -4.87 -35.13 3.09
C LYS A 366 -4.84 -34.57 1.67
N ASN A 367 -5.06 -33.26 1.52
CA ASN A 367 -5.15 -32.60 0.21
C ASN A 367 -3.80 -32.04 -0.28
N CYS A 368 -2.81 -31.92 0.61
CA CYS A 368 -1.53 -31.28 0.30
C CYS A 368 -0.72 -32.14 -0.69
N LYS A 369 -0.45 -31.55 -1.86
CA LYS A 369 0.29 -32.17 -2.98
C LYS A 369 1.56 -31.39 -3.27
N GLU A 370 2.62 -32.14 -3.56
CA GLU A 370 3.88 -31.58 -4.07
C GLU A 370 3.63 -30.88 -5.40
N GLU A 371 4.05 -29.62 -5.48
CA GLU A 371 3.86 -28.78 -6.66
C GLU A 371 4.98 -27.74 -6.73
N ILE A 372 5.49 -27.51 -7.94
CA ILE A 372 6.43 -26.41 -8.21
C ILE A 372 5.62 -25.19 -8.66
N ILE A 373 5.90 -24.04 -8.05
CA ILE A 373 5.29 -22.77 -8.43
C ILE A 373 6.37 -21.88 -9.04
N PHE A 374 6.22 -21.57 -10.32
CA PHE A 374 7.12 -20.67 -11.02
C PHE A 374 6.73 -19.23 -10.70
N THR A 375 7.64 -18.51 -10.05
CA THR A 375 7.36 -17.23 -9.41
C THR A 375 8.19 -16.12 -10.03
N ASP A 376 7.53 -15.26 -10.81
CA ASP A 376 8.12 -14.04 -11.36
C ASP A 376 8.22 -12.99 -10.25
N CYS A 377 9.44 -12.67 -9.84
CA CYS A 377 9.70 -11.67 -8.80
C CYS A 377 9.87 -10.26 -9.36
N SER A 378 9.64 -10.03 -10.66
CA SER A 378 9.69 -8.72 -11.32
C SER A 378 11.02 -7.95 -11.21
N ASN A 379 12.10 -8.63 -10.84
CA ASN A 379 13.37 -8.06 -10.39
C ASN A 379 13.17 -7.07 -9.21
N GLY A 380 12.10 -7.26 -8.46
CA GLY A 380 11.62 -6.41 -7.38
C GLY A 380 11.91 -6.96 -6.00
N ILE A 381 11.33 -6.31 -4.98
CA ILE A 381 11.59 -6.62 -3.58
C ILE A 381 11.21 -8.06 -3.18
N ALA A 382 10.23 -8.67 -3.85
CA ALA A 382 9.77 -10.02 -3.58
C ALA A 382 10.90 -11.05 -3.66
N SER A 383 11.88 -10.87 -4.56
CA SER A 383 13.00 -11.81 -4.71
C SER A 383 13.88 -11.90 -3.46
N LEU A 384 13.93 -10.83 -2.66
CA LEU A 384 14.71 -10.74 -1.43
C LEU A 384 13.96 -11.28 -0.20
N LYS A 385 12.62 -11.29 -0.23
CA LYS A 385 11.79 -11.46 0.97
C LYS A 385 10.98 -12.75 1.01
N ILE A 386 10.61 -13.31 -0.14
CA ILE A 386 9.72 -14.47 -0.20
C ILE A 386 10.30 -15.73 0.47
N ASP A 387 11.63 -15.90 0.44
CA ASP A 387 12.31 -17.07 1.01
C ASP A 387 12.18 -17.14 2.54
N VAL A 388 11.84 -16.04 3.22
CA VAL A 388 11.58 -16.04 4.66
C VAL A 388 10.40 -16.97 5.01
N PHE A 389 9.50 -17.23 4.06
CA PHE A 389 8.36 -18.14 4.20
C PHE A 389 8.64 -19.57 3.71
N ASN A 390 9.91 -19.98 3.51
CA ASN A 390 10.23 -21.34 3.02
C ASN A 390 9.64 -22.46 3.88
N ASP A 391 9.60 -22.31 5.20
CA ASP A 391 8.98 -23.29 6.10
C ASP A 391 7.47 -23.40 5.86
N VAL A 392 6.79 -22.27 5.61
CA VAL A 392 5.37 -22.22 5.27
C VAL A 392 5.12 -22.95 3.95
N PHE A 393 5.92 -22.69 2.93
CA PHE A 393 5.80 -23.39 1.64
C PHE A 393 6.11 -24.88 1.77
N THR A 394 7.04 -25.27 2.64
CA THR A 394 7.34 -26.68 2.95
C THR A 394 6.14 -27.38 3.58
N ILE A 395 5.45 -26.74 4.53
CA ILE A 395 4.20 -27.25 5.13
C ILE A 395 3.12 -27.45 4.06
N LEU A 396 3.02 -26.53 3.10
CA LEU A 396 2.09 -26.61 1.96
C LEU A 396 2.59 -27.50 0.81
N LYS A 397 3.73 -28.18 0.95
CA LYS A 397 4.43 -28.95 -0.10
C LYS A 397 4.57 -28.18 -1.42
N LYS A 398 4.84 -26.87 -1.33
CA LYS A 398 5.10 -26.01 -2.48
C LYS A 398 6.58 -25.73 -2.59
N LYS A 399 7.14 -25.98 -3.77
CA LYS A 399 8.50 -25.60 -4.11
C LYS A 399 8.47 -24.32 -4.94
N ILE A 400 8.98 -23.24 -4.39
CA ILE A 400 9.03 -21.94 -5.08
C ILE A 400 10.23 -21.92 -6.02
N TRP A 401 9.98 -21.77 -7.32
CA TRP A 401 11.02 -21.53 -8.31
C TRP A 401 10.97 -20.07 -8.74
N LYS A 402 11.88 -19.26 -8.19
CA LYS A 402 11.96 -17.83 -8.52
C LYS A 402 12.67 -17.59 -9.85
N PHE A 403 12.15 -16.67 -10.65
CA PHE A 403 12.81 -16.10 -11.82
C PHE A 403 12.53 -14.60 -11.89
N ASN A 404 13.24 -13.86 -12.77
CA ASN A 404 13.33 -12.39 -12.70
C ASN A 404 13.56 -11.95 -11.25
N SER A 405 14.61 -12.49 -10.66
CA SER A 405 14.99 -12.23 -9.28
C SER A 405 16.18 -11.31 -9.27
N LEU A 406 16.17 -10.33 -8.36
CA LEU A 406 17.26 -9.38 -8.22
C LEU A 406 18.57 -10.12 -7.94
N GLN A 407 19.55 -9.95 -8.83
CA GLN A 407 20.92 -10.43 -8.65
C GLN A 407 21.84 -9.26 -8.32
N ASN A 408 21.76 -8.15 -9.08
CA ASN A 408 22.68 -7.00 -8.98
C ASN A 408 21.97 -5.64 -9.25
N ASP A 409 22.67 -4.51 -9.04
CA ASP A 409 22.19 -3.13 -9.29
C ASP A 409 21.82 -2.80 -10.76
N ASN A 410 22.13 -3.68 -11.72
CA ASN A 410 21.89 -3.44 -13.16
C ASN A 410 20.57 -4.04 -13.67
N ASP A 411 19.80 -4.70 -12.81
CA ASP A 411 18.60 -5.41 -13.22
C ASP A 411 17.44 -4.45 -13.53
N VAL A 412 16.63 -4.81 -14.53
CA VAL A 412 15.58 -3.95 -15.04
C VAL A 412 14.25 -4.30 -14.34
N LEU A 413 13.97 -3.59 -13.25
CA LEU A 413 12.72 -3.68 -12.48
C LEU A 413 11.49 -3.54 -13.40
N ASN A 414 10.53 -4.47 -13.29
CA ASN A 414 9.27 -4.53 -14.05
C ASN A 414 9.43 -4.55 -15.60
N PHE A 415 10.60 -4.92 -16.13
CA PHE A 415 10.84 -4.91 -17.57
C PHE A 415 10.38 -6.20 -18.25
N GLU A 416 9.29 -6.09 -18.99
CA GLU A 416 8.65 -7.23 -19.67
C GLU A 416 8.32 -8.39 -18.72
N CYS A 417 8.09 -8.07 -17.44
CA CYS A 417 7.78 -9.00 -16.37
C CYS A 417 6.90 -8.32 -15.30
N GLY A 418 6.42 -9.12 -14.35
CA GLY A 418 5.60 -8.71 -13.22
C GLY A 418 4.09 -8.74 -13.48
N ALA A 419 3.32 -8.63 -12.40
CA ALA A 419 1.86 -8.74 -12.40
C ALA A 419 1.19 -7.83 -13.45
N GLU A 420 1.60 -6.56 -13.50
CA GLU A 420 1.04 -5.57 -14.43
C GLU A 420 1.31 -5.93 -15.90
N TYR A 421 2.50 -6.45 -16.21
CA TYR A 421 2.86 -6.90 -17.55
C TYR A 421 2.02 -8.12 -17.96
N VAL A 422 1.96 -9.14 -17.10
CA VAL A 422 1.17 -10.35 -17.34
C VAL A 422 -0.30 -10.01 -17.60
N TYR A 423 -0.88 -9.15 -16.75
CA TYR A 423 -2.28 -8.72 -16.89
C TYR A 423 -2.55 -7.95 -18.18
N ASN A 424 -1.79 -6.88 -18.43
CA ASN A 424 -2.08 -5.96 -19.52
C ASN A 424 -1.67 -6.51 -20.88
N LYS A 425 -0.53 -7.20 -20.94
CA LYS A 425 0.00 -7.74 -22.21
C LYS A 425 -0.54 -9.13 -22.51
N ARG A 426 -1.07 -9.84 -21.51
CA ARG A 426 -1.52 -11.23 -21.61
C ARG A 426 -0.46 -12.13 -22.25
N LYS A 427 0.78 -11.95 -21.80
CA LYS A 427 1.96 -12.66 -22.29
C LYS A 427 2.76 -13.24 -21.14
N VAL A 428 3.51 -14.29 -21.46
CA VAL A 428 4.52 -14.83 -20.55
C VAL A 428 5.57 -13.76 -20.22
N PRO A 429 6.00 -13.63 -18.95
CA PRO A 429 7.11 -12.76 -18.60
C PRO A 429 8.41 -13.17 -19.29
N SER A 430 9.32 -12.21 -19.43
CA SER A 430 10.71 -12.47 -19.83
C SER A 430 11.39 -13.46 -18.88
N ASN A 431 12.37 -14.21 -19.40
CA ASN A 431 13.17 -15.20 -18.67
C ASN A 431 12.40 -16.35 -18.01
N MET A 432 11.13 -16.55 -18.34
CA MET A 432 10.36 -17.69 -17.87
C MET A 432 11.03 -19.00 -18.32
N PRO A 433 11.23 -20.00 -17.44
CA PRO A 433 11.88 -21.26 -17.79
C PRO A 433 10.93 -22.18 -18.56
N ILE A 434 10.62 -21.78 -19.81
CA ILE A 434 9.59 -22.35 -20.70
C ILE A 434 9.63 -23.88 -20.77
N ASN A 435 10.84 -24.47 -20.84
CA ASN A 435 11.03 -25.92 -20.95
C ASN A 435 10.51 -26.73 -19.74
N TYR A 436 10.18 -26.09 -18.63
CA TYR A 436 9.72 -26.73 -17.38
C TYR A 436 8.30 -26.33 -16.97
N CYS A 437 7.65 -25.43 -17.73
CA CYS A 437 6.46 -24.72 -17.27
C CYS A 437 5.14 -25.15 -17.95
N SER A 438 5.14 -26.15 -18.83
CA SER A 438 3.92 -26.53 -19.55
C SER A 438 2.83 -27.01 -18.59
N ASN A 439 1.66 -26.36 -18.62
CA ASN A 439 0.56 -26.56 -17.68
C ASN A 439 0.96 -26.44 -16.20
N SER A 440 2.06 -25.74 -15.92
CA SER A 440 2.54 -25.48 -14.56
C SER A 440 1.89 -24.22 -14.00
N LYS A 441 1.68 -24.22 -12.68
CA LYS A 441 1.19 -23.08 -11.93
C LYS A 441 2.26 -21.99 -11.87
N CYS A 442 1.92 -20.79 -12.30
CA CYS A 442 2.80 -19.63 -12.25
C CYS A 442 2.12 -18.47 -11.52
N CYS A 443 2.92 -17.62 -10.89
CA CYS A 443 2.47 -16.34 -10.36
C CYS A 443 3.49 -15.24 -10.64
N ALA A 444 3.04 -14.00 -10.64
CA ALA A 444 3.86 -12.82 -10.81
C ALA A 444 3.55 -11.76 -9.75
N PHE A 445 4.60 -11.24 -9.14
CA PHE A 445 4.58 -10.09 -8.25
C PHE A 445 4.75 -8.79 -9.04
N ASP A 446 4.48 -7.65 -8.42
CA ASP A 446 4.97 -6.35 -8.90
C ASP A 446 6.18 -5.86 -8.08
N GLY A 447 6.77 -4.74 -8.50
CA GLY A 447 8.05 -4.27 -7.99
C GLY A 447 8.14 -4.06 -6.47
N ASP A 448 7.05 -3.65 -5.81
CA ASP A 448 6.95 -3.44 -4.35
C ASP A 448 6.12 -4.50 -3.61
N ALA A 449 5.73 -5.57 -4.32
CA ALA A 449 4.99 -6.72 -3.81
C ALA A 449 3.62 -6.36 -3.19
N ASP A 450 2.89 -5.42 -3.78
CA ASP A 450 1.50 -5.10 -3.41
C ASP A 450 0.46 -5.73 -4.37
N ARG A 451 0.91 -6.43 -5.43
CA ARG A 451 0.06 -7.18 -6.37
C ARG A 451 0.55 -8.60 -6.61
N ILE A 452 -0.40 -9.52 -6.77
CA ILE A 452 -0.14 -10.87 -7.26
C ILE A 452 -1.15 -11.27 -8.33
N ILE A 453 -0.66 -11.88 -9.40
CA ILE A 453 -1.48 -12.52 -10.44
C ILE A 453 -1.00 -13.93 -10.67
N TYR A 454 -1.95 -14.84 -10.86
CA TYR A 454 -1.67 -16.21 -11.27
C TYR A 454 -1.90 -16.39 -12.76
N PHE A 455 -1.13 -17.29 -13.37
CA PHE A 455 -1.31 -17.65 -14.77
C PHE A 455 -0.74 -19.05 -15.05
N PHE A 456 -1.10 -19.61 -16.19
CA PHE A 456 -0.49 -20.83 -16.73
C PHE A 456 -0.67 -20.90 -18.26
N SER A 457 0.14 -21.72 -18.93
CA SER A 457 -0.03 -22.03 -20.35
C SER A 457 -0.80 -23.34 -20.52
N LYS A 458 -1.81 -23.36 -21.38
CA LYS A 458 -2.56 -24.57 -21.74
C LYS A 458 -1.84 -25.48 -22.74
N TYR A 459 -0.90 -24.93 -23.52
CA TYR A 459 -0.23 -25.63 -24.62
C TYR A 459 1.29 -25.55 -24.50
N ASP A 460 1.98 -26.56 -25.04
CA ASP A 460 3.44 -26.62 -25.10
C ASP A 460 4.05 -25.51 -25.99
N ASN A 461 3.26 -24.96 -26.92
CA ASN A 461 3.66 -23.82 -27.75
C ASN A 461 3.28 -22.51 -27.03
N PHE A 462 4.20 -21.95 -26.26
CA PHE A 462 4.05 -20.70 -25.48
C PHE A 462 3.93 -19.42 -26.34
N GLU A 463 3.66 -19.53 -27.64
CA GLU A 463 3.57 -18.39 -28.56
C GLU A 463 2.21 -17.64 -28.46
N ASN A 464 1.85 -17.17 -27.26
CA ASN A 464 0.93 -16.04 -26.99
C ASN A 464 -0.42 -16.30 -26.26
N GLU A 465 -0.75 -17.50 -25.78
CA GLU A 465 -2.01 -17.70 -25.03
C GLU A 465 -1.78 -18.22 -23.60
N ILE A 466 -1.72 -17.29 -22.64
CA ILE A 466 -1.77 -17.61 -21.21
C ILE A 466 -3.20 -17.47 -20.68
N GLU A 467 -3.56 -18.35 -19.76
CA GLU A 467 -4.76 -18.21 -18.93
C GLU A 467 -4.39 -17.42 -17.69
N ILE A 468 -5.17 -16.37 -17.40
CA ILE A 468 -4.91 -15.46 -16.27
C ILE A 468 -5.97 -15.67 -15.20
N LEU A 469 -5.50 -15.81 -13.97
CA LEU A 469 -6.32 -15.83 -12.76
C LEU A 469 -6.06 -14.51 -12.01
N ASP A 470 -6.85 -13.51 -12.38
CA ASP A 470 -6.78 -12.13 -11.93
C ASP A 470 -7.42 -11.90 -10.55
N GLY A 471 -7.46 -10.66 -10.07
CA GLY A 471 -8.08 -10.32 -8.77
C GLY A 471 -9.51 -10.85 -8.60
N PRO A 472 -10.43 -10.65 -9.56
CA PRO A 472 -11.76 -11.28 -9.54
C PRO A 472 -11.73 -12.81 -9.38
N LYS A 473 -10.78 -13.52 -9.99
CA LYS A 473 -10.60 -14.97 -9.76
C LYS A 473 -10.14 -15.27 -8.34
N ILE A 474 -9.24 -14.46 -7.78
CA ILE A 474 -8.80 -14.56 -6.38
C ILE A 474 -10.01 -14.37 -5.46
N VAL A 475 -10.84 -13.34 -5.67
CA VAL A 475 -12.08 -13.11 -4.91
C VAL A 475 -12.97 -14.36 -4.92
N CYS A 476 -13.22 -14.97 -6.08
CA CYS A 476 -14.03 -16.17 -6.15
C CYS A 476 -13.48 -17.33 -5.30
N LEU A 477 -12.16 -17.52 -5.29
CA LEU A 477 -11.50 -18.57 -4.51
C LEU A 477 -11.64 -18.31 -3.01
N LEU A 478 -11.26 -17.12 -2.56
CA LEU A 478 -11.27 -16.78 -1.13
C LEU A 478 -12.71 -16.72 -0.59
N PHE A 479 -13.66 -16.21 -1.39
CA PHE A 479 -15.07 -16.22 -1.02
C PHE A 479 -15.62 -17.65 -0.89
N LYS A 480 -15.20 -18.59 -1.75
CA LYS A 480 -15.56 -20.00 -1.63
C LYS A 480 -15.00 -20.66 -0.36
N CYS A 481 -13.79 -20.28 0.07
CA CYS A 481 -13.24 -20.68 1.38
C CYS A 481 -14.10 -20.14 2.53
N ILE A 482 -14.45 -18.85 2.50
CA ILE A 482 -15.31 -18.22 3.51
C ILE A 482 -16.66 -18.94 3.59
N ILE A 483 -17.28 -19.25 2.44
CA ILE A 483 -18.54 -20.00 2.38
C ILE A 483 -18.38 -21.37 3.03
N LYS A 484 -17.34 -22.13 2.69
CA LYS A 484 -17.08 -23.45 3.27
C LYS A 484 -16.90 -23.40 4.78
N ILE A 485 -16.26 -22.36 5.31
CA ILE A 485 -16.11 -22.20 6.76
C ILE A 485 -17.47 -21.86 7.39
N LEU A 486 -18.18 -20.87 6.85
CA LEU A 486 -19.48 -20.42 7.35
C LEU A 486 -20.54 -21.54 7.32
N SER A 487 -20.53 -22.40 6.29
CA SER A 487 -21.54 -23.45 6.12
C SER A 487 -21.57 -24.49 7.23
N ASN A 488 -20.50 -24.56 8.04
CA ASN A 488 -20.40 -25.50 9.17
C ASN A 488 -20.81 -24.87 10.51
N ILE A 489 -21.06 -23.55 10.56
CA ILE A 489 -21.53 -22.86 11.77
C ILE A 489 -23.01 -23.17 11.98
N CYS A 490 -23.36 -23.69 13.15
CA CYS A 490 -24.74 -24.01 13.51
C CYS A 490 -25.37 -22.90 14.36
N ILE A 491 -26.42 -22.24 13.84
CA ILE A 491 -27.23 -21.28 14.61
C ILE A 491 -28.44 -21.98 15.22
N LYS A 492 -28.66 -21.77 16.53
CA LYS A 492 -29.87 -22.22 17.23
C LYS A 492 -31.03 -21.25 16.94
N THR A 493 -32.11 -21.75 16.35
CA THR A 493 -33.24 -20.94 15.84
C THR A 493 -34.26 -20.49 16.90
N GLU A 494 -34.06 -20.77 18.18
CA GLU A 494 -35.03 -20.48 19.25
C GLU A 494 -35.16 -18.98 19.62
N LYS A 495 -34.34 -18.09 19.06
CA LYS A 495 -34.32 -16.64 19.36
C LYS A 495 -35.00 -15.75 18.30
N GLN A 496 -36.08 -16.20 17.67
CA GLN A 496 -36.73 -15.48 16.54
C GLN A 496 -37.51 -14.19 16.89
N ASN A 497 -37.60 -13.79 18.16
CA ASN A 497 -38.49 -12.69 18.58
C ASN A 497 -37.85 -11.29 18.67
N GLU A 498 -36.55 -11.14 18.36
CA GLU A 498 -35.87 -9.82 18.34
C GLU A 498 -35.33 -9.52 16.93
N GLU A 499 -35.32 -8.23 16.53
CA GLU A 499 -34.66 -7.76 15.30
C GLU A 499 -33.15 -8.03 15.39
N MET A 500 -32.77 -9.23 14.98
CA MET A 500 -31.40 -9.71 15.03
C MET A 500 -30.54 -8.99 14.00
N LYS A 501 -29.50 -8.29 14.49
CA LYS A 501 -28.56 -7.58 13.62
C LYS A 501 -27.81 -8.57 12.73
N LYS A 502 -27.82 -8.33 11.43
CA LYS A 502 -27.02 -9.07 10.43
C LYS A 502 -25.63 -8.44 10.31
N ILE A 503 -24.66 -9.25 9.89
CA ILE A 503 -23.37 -8.77 9.38
C ILE A 503 -23.40 -8.70 7.86
N ASP A 504 -22.48 -7.94 7.27
CA ASP A 504 -22.33 -7.78 5.84
C ASP A 504 -21.00 -8.35 5.33
N ILE A 505 -21.09 -9.15 4.26
CA ILE A 505 -19.96 -9.53 3.42
C ILE A 505 -20.06 -8.71 2.15
N ASN A 506 -19.18 -7.74 1.99
CA ASN A 506 -19.15 -6.90 0.81
C ASN A 506 -18.00 -7.34 -0.09
N ILE A 507 -18.32 -7.59 -1.37
CA ILE A 507 -17.35 -7.85 -2.44
C ILE A 507 -17.24 -6.56 -3.25
N ILE A 508 -16.10 -5.88 -3.15
CA ILE A 508 -15.91 -4.53 -3.68
C ILE A 508 -15.13 -4.60 -4.99
N HIS A 509 -15.62 -3.91 -6.02
CA HIS A 509 -14.99 -3.88 -7.34
C HIS A 509 -15.19 -2.54 -8.05
N THR A 510 -14.60 -2.38 -9.24
CA THR A 510 -14.83 -1.22 -10.13
C THR A 510 -15.65 -1.62 -11.36
N ALA A 511 -16.05 -0.61 -12.14
CA ALA A 511 -16.73 -0.81 -13.42
C ALA A 511 -15.97 -1.69 -14.41
N TYR A 512 -14.64 -1.81 -14.30
CA TYR A 512 -13.79 -2.58 -15.21
C TYR A 512 -13.86 -4.09 -15.02
N VAL A 513 -14.42 -4.57 -13.91
CA VAL A 513 -14.54 -6.02 -13.66
C VAL A 513 -15.55 -6.63 -14.62
N ASN A 514 -15.15 -7.72 -15.29
CA ASN A 514 -15.90 -8.42 -16.33
C ASN A 514 -17.27 -8.90 -15.83
N PHE A 515 -18.31 -8.80 -16.67
CA PHE A 515 -19.66 -9.21 -16.29
C PHE A 515 -19.76 -10.70 -15.88
N ALA A 516 -18.94 -11.58 -16.47
CA ALA A 516 -18.97 -12.99 -16.14
C ALA A 516 -18.64 -13.27 -14.67
N PHE A 517 -17.77 -12.47 -14.05
CA PHE A 517 -17.49 -12.54 -12.61
C PHE A 517 -18.74 -12.17 -11.79
N ILE A 518 -19.39 -11.06 -12.13
CA ILE A 518 -20.59 -10.58 -11.43
C ILE A 518 -21.71 -11.60 -11.51
N HIS A 519 -21.93 -12.17 -12.70
CA HIS A 519 -22.91 -13.23 -12.90
C HIS A 519 -22.58 -14.50 -12.09
N TYR A 520 -21.31 -14.93 -12.08
CA TYR A 520 -20.86 -16.07 -11.28
C TYR A 520 -21.12 -15.87 -9.78
N ILE A 521 -20.67 -14.74 -9.21
CA ILE A 521 -20.85 -14.45 -7.78
C ILE A 521 -22.34 -14.36 -7.43
N ASN A 522 -23.17 -13.71 -8.25
CA ASN A 522 -24.62 -13.68 -8.02
C ASN A 522 -25.25 -15.08 -7.98
N ASN A 523 -24.83 -15.97 -8.87
CA ASN A 523 -25.32 -17.36 -8.86
C ASN A 523 -24.85 -18.11 -7.60
N VAL A 524 -23.61 -17.91 -7.16
CA VAL A 524 -23.10 -18.47 -5.90
C VAL A 524 -23.93 -17.96 -4.73
N ILE A 525 -24.17 -16.65 -4.62
CA ILE A 525 -24.97 -16.04 -3.55
C ILE A 525 -26.40 -16.59 -3.54
N LYS A 526 -27.03 -16.72 -4.71
CA LYS A 526 -28.38 -17.28 -4.84
C LYS A 526 -28.44 -18.70 -4.29
N ASN A 527 -27.50 -19.56 -4.68
CA ASN A 527 -27.48 -20.97 -4.26
C ASN A 527 -27.24 -21.12 -2.75
N ILE A 528 -26.26 -20.40 -2.18
CA ILE A 528 -25.97 -20.52 -0.75
C ILE A 528 -27.08 -19.94 0.13
N SER A 529 -27.77 -18.89 -0.33
CA SER A 529 -28.90 -18.30 0.41
C SER A 529 -30.08 -19.26 0.50
N THR A 530 -30.26 -20.15 -0.48
CA THR A 530 -31.31 -21.17 -0.47
C THR A 530 -30.92 -22.44 0.29
N GLU A 531 -29.64 -22.82 0.25
CA GLU A 531 -29.19 -24.13 0.73
C GLU A 531 -28.59 -24.10 2.14
N ILE A 532 -28.08 -22.95 2.60
CA ILE A 532 -27.25 -22.87 3.81
C ILE A 532 -27.84 -21.86 4.79
N PRO A 533 -28.45 -22.32 5.91
CA PRO A 533 -29.25 -21.47 6.82
C PRO A 533 -28.53 -20.24 7.42
N ILE A 534 -27.22 -20.32 7.64
CA ILE A 534 -26.43 -19.21 8.22
C ILE A 534 -26.53 -17.93 7.39
N PHE A 535 -26.67 -18.05 6.06
CA PHE A 535 -26.71 -16.91 5.16
C PHE A 535 -28.02 -16.12 5.22
N ASN A 536 -29.05 -16.62 5.90
CA ASN A 536 -30.22 -15.81 6.22
C ASN A 536 -29.89 -14.62 7.15
N TYR A 537 -28.78 -14.72 7.90
CA TYR A 537 -28.33 -13.75 8.89
C TYR A 537 -27.07 -12.97 8.46
N ILE A 538 -26.69 -13.10 7.19
CA ILE A 538 -25.55 -12.43 6.57
C ILE A 538 -26.04 -11.75 5.29
N ASN A 539 -25.82 -10.45 5.16
CA ASN A 539 -26.07 -9.75 3.91
C ASN A 539 -24.83 -9.85 3.03
N ILE A 540 -24.97 -10.38 1.81
CA ILE A 540 -23.85 -10.44 0.85
C ILE A 540 -24.12 -9.44 -0.26
N ASN A 541 -23.23 -8.47 -0.43
CA ASN A 541 -23.37 -7.40 -1.40
C ASN A 541 -22.21 -7.40 -2.39
N ILE A 542 -22.51 -7.17 -3.67
CA ILE A 542 -21.51 -6.89 -4.71
C ILE A 542 -21.55 -5.38 -4.96
N ILE A 543 -20.50 -4.67 -4.56
CA ILE A 543 -20.47 -3.20 -4.54
C ILE A 543 -19.51 -2.68 -5.61
N CYS A 544 -20.04 -2.00 -6.60
CA CYS A 544 -19.25 -1.26 -7.59
C CYS A 544 -18.92 0.14 -7.06
N THR A 545 -17.66 0.55 -7.12
CA THR A 545 -17.21 1.89 -6.74
C THR A 545 -16.36 2.55 -7.83
N LYS A 546 -16.17 3.86 -7.73
CA LYS A 546 -15.32 4.64 -8.63
C LYS A 546 -13.88 4.14 -8.53
N THR A 547 -13.17 4.21 -9.63
CA THR A 547 -11.79 3.76 -9.74
C THR A 547 -10.86 4.45 -8.75
N GLY A 548 -9.81 3.72 -8.34
CA GLY A 548 -8.79 4.22 -7.41
C GLY A 548 -8.88 3.55 -6.05
N MET A 549 -7.77 2.91 -5.66
CA MET A 549 -7.69 2.02 -4.50
C MET A 549 -8.23 2.61 -3.19
N LYS A 550 -8.02 3.92 -2.95
CA LYS A 550 -8.56 4.62 -1.77
C LYS A 550 -10.08 4.49 -1.62
N ASN A 551 -10.83 4.50 -2.72
CA ASN A 551 -12.29 4.39 -2.70
C ASN A 551 -12.73 2.96 -2.39
N LEU A 552 -12.05 1.97 -2.97
CA LEU A 552 -12.35 0.56 -2.74
C LEU A 552 -11.99 0.19 -1.30
N ASP A 553 -10.79 0.56 -0.85
CA ASP A 553 -10.27 0.34 0.50
C ASP A 553 -11.19 0.92 1.58
N TYR A 554 -11.66 2.16 1.39
CA TYR A 554 -12.56 2.83 2.33
C TYR A 554 -13.88 2.05 2.55
N ILE A 555 -14.49 1.55 1.48
CA ILE A 555 -15.73 0.77 1.56
C ILE A 555 -15.46 -0.59 2.20
N ALA A 556 -14.40 -1.26 1.76
CA ALA A 556 -14.04 -2.59 2.26
C ALA A 556 -13.81 -2.60 3.78
N ARG A 557 -13.13 -1.59 4.32
CA ARG A 557 -12.88 -1.47 5.77
C ARG A 557 -14.10 -1.14 6.62
N LYS A 558 -15.15 -0.57 6.03
CA LYS A 558 -16.41 -0.29 6.74
C LYS A 558 -17.32 -1.51 6.83
N SER A 559 -16.98 -2.57 6.10
CA SER A 559 -17.76 -3.82 6.03
C SER A 559 -17.42 -4.69 7.24
N SER A 560 -18.35 -5.54 7.68
CA SER A 560 -18.02 -6.59 8.66
C SER A 560 -16.95 -7.53 8.10
N ILE A 561 -17.11 -7.91 6.83
CA ILE A 561 -16.11 -8.60 6.01
C ILE A 561 -16.07 -7.91 4.64
N GLY A 562 -14.96 -7.27 4.32
CA GLY A 562 -14.73 -6.64 3.02
C GLY A 562 -13.74 -7.44 2.18
N ILE A 563 -14.18 -7.96 1.03
CA ILE A 563 -13.33 -8.70 0.09
C ILE A 563 -13.06 -7.82 -1.11
N LEU A 564 -11.78 -7.57 -1.39
CA LEU A 564 -11.39 -6.59 -2.39
C LEU A 564 -10.13 -7.05 -3.13
N PHE A 565 -10.24 -7.36 -4.43
CA PHE A 565 -9.10 -7.46 -5.33
C PHE A 565 -9.43 -6.79 -6.67
N GLU A 566 -8.61 -5.82 -7.07
CA GLU A 566 -8.64 -5.24 -8.41
C GLU A 566 -8.12 -6.24 -9.45
N SER A 567 -8.52 -6.11 -10.71
CA SER A 567 -8.10 -7.04 -11.77
C SER A 567 -6.59 -7.14 -11.98
N ASN A 568 -5.83 -6.11 -11.59
CA ASN A 568 -4.36 -6.16 -11.61
C ASN A 568 -3.73 -6.93 -10.43
N GLY A 569 -4.54 -7.55 -9.57
CA GLY A 569 -4.06 -8.36 -8.44
C GLY A 569 -3.82 -7.60 -7.14
N HIS A 570 -4.03 -6.27 -7.10
CA HIS A 570 -3.95 -5.52 -5.84
C HIS A 570 -5.21 -5.76 -5.00
N GLY A 571 -5.06 -6.23 -3.76
CA GLY A 571 -6.22 -6.49 -2.92
C GLY A 571 -5.92 -7.10 -1.56
N SER A 572 -6.95 -7.20 -0.72
CA SER A 572 -6.91 -7.94 0.54
C SER A 572 -8.33 -8.28 1.04
N ILE A 573 -8.39 -8.94 2.19
CA ILE A 573 -9.64 -9.13 2.95
C ILE A 573 -9.54 -8.36 4.26
N TYR A 574 -10.52 -7.50 4.51
CA TYR A 574 -10.66 -6.76 5.76
C TYR A 574 -11.76 -7.36 6.63
N ALA A 575 -11.53 -7.39 7.95
CA ALA A 575 -12.52 -7.86 8.91
C ALA A 575 -12.64 -6.92 10.10
N ASP A 576 -13.87 -6.51 10.40
CA ASP A 576 -14.20 -5.82 11.65
C ASP A 576 -14.40 -6.86 12.76
N SER A 577 -13.32 -7.16 13.50
CA SER A 577 -13.36 -8.11 14.61
C SER A 577 -14.39 -7.72 15.67
N SER A 578 -14.59 -6.42 15.94
CA SER A 578 -15.52 -5.98 16.98
C SER A 578 -16.97 -6.27 16.59
N ASN A 579 -17.33 -5.99 15.33
CA ASN A 579 -18.67 -6.30 14.83
C ASN A 579 -18.89 -7.81 14.70
N LEU A 580 -17.88 -8.58 14.28
CA LEU A 580 -17.93 -10.04 14.23
C LEU A 580 -18.10 -10.65 15.63
N ASP A 581 -17.40 -10.15 16.65
CA ASP A 581 -17.52 -10.63 18.03
C ASP A 581 -18.88 -10.29 18.65
N ALA A 582 -19.43 -9.12 18.34
CA ALA A 582 -20.79 -8.74 18.74
C ALA A 582 -21.85 -9.64 18.08
N TRP A 583 -21.72 -9.91 16.78
CA TRP A 583 -22.59 -10.83 16.06
C TRP A 583 -22.51 -12.25 16.62
N ALA A 584 -21.30 -12.74 16.88
CA ALA A 584 -21.11 -14.06 17.46
C ALA A 584 -21.71 -14.19 18.86
N LYS A 585 -21.68 -13.12 19.67
CA LYS A 585 -22.33 -13.06 20.98
C LYS A 585 -23.85 -13.17 20.86
N GLN A 586 -24.45 -12.45 19.91
CA GLN A 586 -25.90 -12.48 19.68
C GLN A 586 -26.39 -13.92 19.38
N TRP A 587 -25.63 -14.63 18.55
CA TRP A 587 -25.93 -15.99 18.10
C TRP A 587 -25.37 -17.11 19.00
N ASP A 588 -24.66 -16.78 20.07
CA ASP A 588 -23.99 -17.75 20.95
C ASP A 588 -23.00 -18.69 20.21
N ILE A 589 -22.33 -18.16 19.18
CA ILE A 589 -21.35 -18.90 18.35
C ILE A 589 -19.90 -18.49 18.64
N GLN A 590 -19.64 -17.74 19.70
CA GLN A 590 -18.30 -17.23 20.04
C GLN A 590 -17.27 -18.35 20.23
N LYS A 591 -17.73 -19.53 20.70
CA LYS A 591 -16.92 -20.72 20.92
C LYS A 591 -17.09 -21.77 19.80
N ASP A 592 -17.88 -21.48 18.78
CA ASP A 592 -18.05 -22.39 17.65
C ASP A 592 -16.69 -22.53 16.92
N PRO A 593 -16.21 -23.76 16.68
CA PRO A 593 -14.91 -23.98 16.08
C PRO A 593 -14.80 -23.39 14.67
N TYR A 594 -15.88 -23.38 13.89
CA TYR A 594 -15.87 -22.82 12.55
C TYR A 594 -15.93 -21.29 12.56
N PHE A 595 -16.60 -20.67 13.55
CA PHE A 595 -16.50 -19.22 13.75
C PHE A 595 -15.08 -18.78 14.14
N ILE A 596 -14.41 -19.53 15.03
CA ILE A 596 -13.01 -19.26 15.39
C ILE A 596 -12.10 -19.43 14.16
N ALA A 597 -12.32 -20.47 13.34
CA ALA A 597 -11.59 -20.66 12.09
C ALA A 597 -11.81 -19.52 11.10
N LEU A 598 -13.04 -19.02 10.99
CA LEU A 598 -13.37 -17.86 10.15
C LEU A 598 -12.56 -16.64 10.60
N LYS A 599 -12.57 -16.30 11.89
CA LYS A 599 -11.78 -15.17 12.41
C LYS A 599 -10.30 -15.34 12.10
N LYS A 600 -9.73 -16.53 12.32
CA LYS A 600 -8.32 -16.79 12.01
C LYS A 600 -8.01 -16.64 10.51
N TYR A 601 -8.89 -17.15 9.64
CA TYR A 601 -8.73 -17.04 8.20
C TYR A 601 -8.79 -15.59 7.72
N LEU A 602 -9.77 -14.81 8.22
CA LEU A 602 -9.93 -13.41 7.85
C LEU A 602 -8.78 -12.54 8.37
N LEU A 603 -8.33 -12.76 9.61
CA LEU A 603 -7.24 -11.99 10.24
C LEU A 603 -5.85 -12.41 9.75
N PHE A 604 -5.73 -13.48 8.98
CA PHE A 604 -4.49 -13.84 8.30
C PHE A 604 -4.14 -12.86 7.17
N PHE A 605 -5.13 -12.22 6.56
CA PHE A 605 -4.88 -11.21 5.53
C PHE A 605 -4.35 -9.91 6.14
N ASN A 606 -3.59 -9.16 5.35
CA ASN A 606 -3.05 -7.89 5.78
C ASN A 606 -4.17 -6.84 5.95
N GLN A 607 -4.47 -6.51 7.22
CA GLN A 607 -5.54 -5.58 7.56
C GLN A 607 -5.20 -4.11 7.26
N THR A 608 -4.07 -3.80 6.61
CA THR A 608 -3.59 -2.41 6.40
C THR A 608 -3.46 -2.00 4.93
N THR A 609 -3.16 -2.91 4.02
CA THR A 609 -3.06 -2.66 2.57
C THR A 609 -3.03 -4.02 1.85
N GLY A 610 -3.14 -4.04 0.52
CA GLY A 610 -2.94 -5.27 -0.24
C GLY A 610 -1.54 -5.82 -0.09
N ASP A 611 -1.39 -7.14 -0.03
CA ASP A 611 -0.14 -7.79 0.37
C ASP A 611 0.09 -9.06 -0.43
N ALA A 612 0.83 -8.93 -1.53
CA ALA A 612 0.99 -10.00 -2.49
C ALA A 612 1.60 -11.28 -1.88
N ILE A 613 2.51 -11.15 -0.91
CA ILE A 613 3.22 -12.30 -0.32
C ILE A 613 2.27 -13.05 0.63
N VAL A 614 1.52 -12.33 1.47
CA VAL A 614 0.51 -12.93 2.35
C VAL A 614 -0.64 -13.51 1.51
N ASP A 615 -1.07 -12.80 0.46
CA ASP A 615 -2.09 -13.26 -0.47
C ASP A 615 -1.65 -14.53 -1.20
N PHE A 616 -0.37 -14.63 -1.58
CA PHE A 616 0.19 -15.85 -2.18
C PHE A 616 -0.01 -17.07 -1.26
N ILE A 617 0.35 -16.93 0.01
CA ILE A 617 0.20 -18.00 1.00
C ILE A 617 -1.29 -18.31 1.22
N ALA A 618 -2.14 -17.28 1.29
CA ALA A 618 -3.58 -17.44 1.48
C ALA A 618 -4.22 -18.20 0.31
N ILE A 619 -3.82 -17.90 -0.93
CA ILE A 619 -4.28 -18.56 -2.15
C ILE A 619 -3.87 -20.03 -2.13
N GLU A 620 -2.61 -20.36 -1.86
CA GLU A 620 -2.14 -21.76 -1.82
C GLU A 620 -2.76 -22.58 -0.68
N LEU A 621 -2.94 -21.97 0.49
CA LEU A 621 -3.70 -22.55 1.58
C LEU A 621 -5.15 -22.83 1.17
N SER A 622 -5.78 -21.88 0.48
CA SER A 622 -7.17 -21.96 0.02
C SER A 622 -7.38 -23.04 -1.04
N LEU A 623 -6.47 -23.13 -2.02
CA LEU A 623 -6.48 -24.20 -3.03
C LEU A 623 -6.35 -25.58 -2.36
N THR A 624 -5.46 -25.71 -1.38
CA THR A 624 -5.28 -26.96 -0.61
C THR A 624 -6.54 -27.28 0.22
N PHE A 625 -7.11 -26.29 0.90
CA PHE A 625 -8.31 -26.47 1.72
C PHE A 625 -9.54 -26.86 0.90
N LEU A 626 -9.67 -26.34 -0.32
CA LEU A 626 -10.74 -26.68 -1.25
C LEU A 626 -10.43 -27.89 -2.13
N ASN A 627 -9.20 -28.42 -2.09
CA ASN A 627 -8.68 -29.46 -2.98
C ASN A 627 -8.84 -29.11 -4.46
N LEU A 628 -8.49 -27.87 -4.84
CA LEU A 628 -8.61 -27.37 -6.21
C LEU A 628 -7.25 -27.29 -6.89
N SER A 629 -7.21 -27.73 -8.14
CA SER A 629 -6.14 -27.42 -9.09
C SER A 629 -6.30 -26.01 -9.68
N ILE A 630 -5.24 -25.49 -10.30
CA ILE A 630 -5.30 -24.22 -11.03
C ILE A 630 -6.32 -24.24 -12.18
N ASN A 631 -6.47 -25.40 -12.84
CA ASN A 631 -7.44 -25.59 -13.91
C ASN A 631 -8.89 -25.52 -13.39
N GLU A 632 -9.18 -26.19 -12.27
CA GLU A 632 -10.52 -26.12 -11.63
C GLU A 632 -10.84 -24.72 -11.10
N TRP A 633 -9.82 -24.00 -10.59
CA TRP A 633 -9.97 -22.60 -10.21
C TRP A 633 -10.28 -21.72 -11.43
N ASN A 634 -9.58 -21.93 -12.56
CA ASN A 634 -9.87 -21.18 -13.78
C ASN A 634 -11.31 -21.42 -14.28
N LEU A 635 -11.84 -22.63 -14.13
CA LEU A 635 -13.19 -23.01 -14.56
C LEU A 635 -14.33 -22.37 -13.75
N PHE A 636 -14.07 -21.59 -12.71
CA PHE A 636 -15.13 -20.90 -11.97
C PHE A 636 -16.04 -20.06 -12.88
N TYR A 637 -15.46 -19.37 -13.87
CA TYR A 637 -16.21 -18.65 -14.89
C TYR A 637 -15.34 -18.40 -16.12
N THR A 638 -15.91 -18.16 -17.28
CA THR A 638 -15.14 -17.73 -18.46
C THR A 638 -15.40 -16.24 -18.69
N PRO A 639 -14.37 -15.37 -18.69
CA PRO A 639 -14.56 -13.97 -19.01
C PRO A 639 -15.17 -13.81 -20.41
N ILE A 640 -16.17 -12.94 -20.54
CA ILE A 640 -16.66 -12.57 -21.88
C ILE A 640 -15.66 -11.61 -22.55
N PRO A 641 -15.59 -11.56 -23.89
CA PRO A 641 -14.76 -10.60 -24.60
C PRO A 641 -14.94 -9.17 -24.09
N SER A 642 -13.84 -8.57 -23.61
CA SER A 642 -13.83 -7.19 -23.14
C SER A 642 -12.54 -6.48 -23.56
N LEU A 643 -12.65 -5.18 -23.83
CA LEU A 643 -11.53 -4.32 -24.20
C LEU A 643 -11.84 -2.89 -23.79
N TYR A 644 -10.78 -2.13 -23.47
CA TYR A 644 -10.88 -0.68 -23.38
C TYR A 644 -9.90 0.00 -24.34
N ILE A 645 -10.29 1.16 -24.82
CA ILE A 645 -9.49 2.03 -25.69
C ILE A 645 -9.42 3.44 -25.10
N ASN A 646 -8.38 4.17 -25.47
CA ASN A 646 -8.19 5.57 -25.08
C ASN A 646 -8.41 6.48 -26.29
N ILE A 647 -9.08 7.60 -26.09
CA ILE A 647 -9.27 8.67 -27.08
C ILE A 647 -8.75 9.97 -26.50
N GLU A 648 -7.83 10.65 -27.19
CA GLU A 648 -7.38 11.98 -26.79
C GLU A 648 -8.54 12.97 -26.75
N CYS A 649 -8.61 13.78 -25.70
CA CYS A 649 -9.69 14.73 -25.51
C CYS A 649 -9.17 16.03 -24.88
N PRO A 650 -9.46 17.20 -25.49
CA PRO A 650 -9.11 18.48 -24.90
C PRO A 650 -9.66 18.66 -23.48
N ARG A 651 -8.88 19.28 -22.60
CA ARG A 651 -9.24 19.45 -21.18
C ARG A 651 -10.53 20.24 -20.96
N CYS A 652 -10.86 21.18 -21.87
CA CYS A 652 -12.11 21.93 -21.84
C CYS A 652 -13.35 21.03 -22.06
N ILE A 653 -13.22 19.96 -22.85
CA ILE A 653 -14.29 19.00 -23.13
C ILE A 653 -14.31 17.91 -22.06
N LEU A 654 -13.15 17.44 -21.59
CA LEU A 654 -13.07 16.47 -20.49
C LEU A 654 -13.87 16.90 -19.26
N ASN A 655 -13.81 18.18 -18.89
CA ASN A 655 -14.56 18.72 -17.76
C ASN A 655 -16.08 18.69 -17.94
N LYS A 656 -16.57 18.54 -19.18
CA LYS A 656 -18.01 18.40 -19.50
C LYS A 656 -18.48 16.94 -19.43
N ILE A 657 -17.56 15.97 -19.39
CA ILE A 657 -17.87 14.53 -19.33
C ILE A 657 -17.87 14.10 -17.87
N ILE A 658 -19.05 13.99 -17.30
CA ILE A 658 -19.27 13.75 -15.88
C ILE A 658 -19.84 12.33 -15.70
N PRO A 659 -18.99 11.34 -15.36
CA PRO A 659 -19.46 10.00 -15.02
C PRO A 659 -20.19 10.00 -13.66
N HIS A 660 -20.97 8.96 -13.40
CA HIS A 660 -21.64 8.79 -12.12
C HIS A 660 -20.61 8.76 -10.97
N PRO A 661 -20.76 9.62 -9.94
CA PRO A 661 -19.69 9.91 -8.98
C PRO A 661 -19.35 8.74 -8.06
N GLN A 662 -20.24 7.76 -7.93
CA GLN A 662 -20.03 6.61 -7.05
C GLN A 662 -19.39 5.42 -7.75
N HIS A 663 -19.63 5.20 -9.04
CA HIS A 663 -19.28 3.93 -9.70
C HIS A 663 -18.91 4.03 -11.18
N GLU A 664 -19.03 5.20 -11.81
CA GLU A 664 -18.55 5.48 -13.18
C GLU A 664 -19.13 4.58 -14.30
N LEU A 665 -20.29 3.94 -14.07
CA LEU A 665 -20.89 3.00 -15.05
C LEU A 665 -21.68 3.69 -16.17
N TYR A 666 -22.04 4.95 -15.98
CA TYR A 666 -22.74 5.78 -16.96
C TYR A 666 -22.42 7.24 -16.72
N LEU A 667 -22.64 8.08 -17.73
CA LEU A 667 -22.52 9.52 -17.64
C LEU A 667 -23.79 10.13 -17.07
N ILE A 668 -23.62 11.06 -16.13
CA ILE A 668 -24.67 11.99 -15.73
C ILE A 668 -24.78 13.10 -16.78
N GLU A 669 -23.64 13.59 -17.27
CA GLU A 669 -23.57 14.56 -18.37
C GLU A 669 -22.40 14.23 -19.32
N PRO A 670 -22.55 14.50 -20.63
CA PRO A 670 -23.77 14.91 -21.32
C PRO A 670 -24.78 13.75 -21.49
N LYS A 671 -26.05 13.96 -21.13
CA LYS A 671 -27.10 12.92 -21.27
C LYS A 671 -27.29 12.40 -22.68
N GLY A 672 -27.14 13.26 -23.69
CA GLY A 672 -27.28 12.88 -25.09
C GLY A 672 -26.27 11.81 -25.53
N LEU A 673 -25.02 11.91 -25.06
CA LEU A 673 -23.99 10.90 -25.34
C LEU A 673 -24.29 9.58 -24.63
N GLN A 674 -24.76 9.63 -23.37
CA GLN A 674 -25.13 8.41 -22.64
C GLN A 674 -26.29 7.68 -23.32
N ASN A 675 -27.34 8.39 -23.72
CA ASN A 675 -28.46 7.80 -24.45
C ASN A 675 -27.97 7.11 -25.73
N LYS A 676 -27.02 7.72 -26.43
CA LYS A 676 -26.45 7.12 -27.65
C LYS A 676 -25.65 5.85 -27.36
N ILE A 677 -24.88 5.82 -26.27
CA ILE A 677 -24.17 4.62 -25.82
C ILE A 677 -25.18 3.50 -25.50
N ASP A 678 -26.23 3.81 -24.75
CA ASP A 678 -27.26 2.83 -24.37
C ASP A 678 -27.99 2.25 -25.59
N GLU A 679 -28.30 3.08 -26.61
CA GLU A 679 -28.88 2.64 -27.88
C GLU A 679 -27.97 1.66 -28.62
N ILE A 680 -26.68 2.02 -28.78
CA ILE A 680 -25.69 1.19 -29.49
C ILE A 680 -25.54 -0.18 -28.80
N VAL A 681 -25.42 -0.19 -27.48
CA VAL A 681 -25.28 -1.43 -26.71
C VAL A 681 -26.52 -2.32 -26.87
N LYS A 682 -27.72 -1.75 -26.75
CA LYS A 682 -28.98 -2.50 -26.88
C LYS A 682 -29.19 -3.05 -28.29
N GLU A 683 -28.76 -2.33 -29.34
CA GLU A 683 -28.86 -2.77 -30.73
C GLU A 683 -27.97 -3.99 -31.00
N ILE A 684 -26.77 -4.03 -30.42
CA ILE A 684 -25.75 -5.03 -30.76
C ILE A 684 -25.82 -6.26 -29.84
N ASP A 685 -25.98 -6.04 -28.54
CA ASP A 685 -26.02 -7.12 -27.54
C ASP A 685 -26.83 -6.68 -26.31
N ILE A 686 -28.13 -6.97 -26.36
CA ILE A 686 -29.06 -6.61 -25.29
C ILE A 686 -28.84 -7.42 -23.99
N LYS A 687 -28.15 -8.56 -24.07
CA LYS A 687 -28.06 -9.52 -22.96
C LYS A 687 -26.76 -9.39 -22.19
N TYR A 688 -25.63 -9.26 -22.89
CA TYR A 688 -24.29 -9.20 -22.31
C TYR A 688 -23.54 -7.91 -22.63
N GLY A 689 -24.06 -7.09 -23.56
CA GLY A 689 -23.44 -5.84 -23.94
C GLY A 689 -23.38 -4.87 -22.78
N ARG A 690 -22.18 -4.39 -22.48
CA ARG A 690 -21.97 -3.27 -21.54
C ARG A 690 -20.89 -2.36 -22.09
N CYS A 691 -21.16 -1.06 -22.10
CA CYS A 691 -20.20 -0.03 -22.47
C CYS A 691 -20.32 1.17 -21.54
N PHE A 692 -19.18 1.72 -21.12
CA PHE A 692 -19.14 2.97 -20.38
C PHE A 692 -17.92 3.77 -20.79
N ILE A 693 -18.00 5.08 -20.59
CA ILE A 693 -16.88 5.99 -20.84
C ILE A 693 -16.57 6.83 -19.61
N ARG A 694 -15.30 7.16 -19.40
CA ARG A 694 -14.88 8.07 -18.34
C ARG A 694 -13.66 8.91 -18.74
N PRO A 695 -13.52 10.13 -18.23
CA PRO A 695 -12.28 10.89 -18.36
C PRO A 695 -11.14 10.21 -17.57
N SER A 696 -9.91 10.30 -18.07
CA SER A 696 -8.72 9.99 -17.29
C SER A 696 -8.46 11.09 -16.26
N GLY A 697 -8.11 10.69 -15.03
CA GLY A 697 -7.76 11.64 -13.96
C GLY A 697 -6.36 12.23 -14.09
N THR A 698 -5.50 11.63 -14.92
CA THR A 698 -4.07 11.97 -15.04
C THR A 698 -3.66 12.42 -16.43
N GLU A 699 -4.49 12.18 -17.44
CA GLU A 699 -4.15 12.37 -18.85
C GLU A 699 -5.32 13.06 -19.57
N ASN A 700 -5.01 13.80 -20.64
CA ASN A 700 -6.02 14.43 -21.47
C ASN A 700 -6.68 13.42 -22.44
N LEU A 701 -7.33 12.40 -21.90
CA LEU A 701 -8.00 11.35 -22.68
C LEU A 701 -9.28 10.83 -22.01
N ILE A 702 -10.16 10.26 -22.82
CA ILE A 702 -11.36 9.50 -22.43
C ILE A 702 -11.04 8.02 -22.59
N ARG A 703 -11.43 7.21 -21.59
CA ARG A 703 -11.37 5.75 -21.64
C ARG A 703 -12.75 5.23 -22.01
N ILE A 704 -12.83 4.40 -23.05
CA ILE A 704 -14.05 3.69 -23.46
C ILE A 704 -13.83 2.22 -23.16
N TYR A 705 -14.68 1.63 -22.33
CA TYR A 705 -14.69 0.20 -22.07
C TYR A 705 -15.91 -0.42 -22.76
N ALA A 706 -15.75 -1.59 -23.36
CA ALA A 706 -16.86 -2.42 -23.78
C ALA A 706 -16.61 -3.90 -23.52
N GLU A 707 -17.70 -4.63 -23.33
CA GLU A 707 -17.74 -6.09 -23.35
C GLU A 707 -19.04 -6.56 -24.01
N ALA A 708 -19.02 -7.76 -24.59
CA ALA A 708 -20.15 -8.39 -25.25
C ALA A 708 -19.96 -9.92 -25.32
N GLU A 709 -20.98 -10.65 -25.75
CA GLU A 709 -20.94 -12.11 -25.91
C GLU A 709 -19.82 -12.58 -26.87
N THR A 710 -19.59 -11.84 -27.96
CA THR A 710 -18.56 -12.18 -28.97
C THR A 710 -17.57 -11.04 -29.20
N ILE A 711 -16.35 -11.40 -29.63
CA ILE A 711 -15.31 -10.43 -30.02
C ILE A 711 -15.83 -9.47 -31.10
N LYS A 712 -16.64 -9.98 -32.05
CA LYS A 712 -17.22 -9.18 -33.13
C LYS A 712 -18.17 -8.11 -32.59
N GLN A 713 -19.11 -8.49 -31.71
CA GLN A 713 -20.05 -7.55 -31.09
C GLN A 713 -19.32 -6.51 -30.22
N MET A 714 -18.35 -6.95 -29.41
CA MET A 714 -17.54 -6.05 -28.58
C MET A 714 -16.81 -5.01 -29.44
N ASN A 715 -16.16 -5.44 -30.53
CA ASN A 715 -15.49 -4.53 -31.47
C ASN A 715 -16.47 -3.57 -32.15
N GLU A 716 -17.67 -4.04 -32.49
CA GLU A 716 -18.71 -3.19 -33.09
C GLU A 716 -19.21 -2.11 -32.11
N ILE A 717 -19.44 -2.47 -30.84
CA ILE A 717 -19.79 -1.51 -29.78
C ILE A 717 -18.69 -0.47 -29.63
N LEU A 718 -17.42 -0.89 -29.53
CA LEU A 718 -16.29 0.03 -29.39
C LEU A 718 -16.17 0.98 -30.57
N HIS A 719 -16.35 0.48 -31.79
CA HIS A 719 -16.31 1.29 -33.00
C HIS A 719 -17.41 2.36 -32.99
N LYS A 720 -18.68 1.97 -32.86
CA LYS A 720 -19.82 2.89 -32.88
C LYS A 720 -19.77 3.90 -31.72
N VAL A 721 -19.38 3.47 -30.52
CA VAL A 721 -19.24 4.38 -29.37
C VAL A 721 -18.05 5.32 -29.54
N ARG A 722 -16.93 4.85 -30.09
CA ARG A 722 -15.79 5.71 -30.44
C ARG A 722 -16.19 6.82 -31.39
N GLU A 723 -16.94 6.50 -32.45
CA GLU A 723 -17.46 7.50 -33.39
C GLU A 723 -18.35 8.52 -32.68
N ALA A 724 -19.30 8.06 -31.86
CA ALA A 724 -20.16 8.96 -31.10
C ALA A 724 -19.38 9.89 -30.14
N VAL A 725 -18.31 9.39 -29.52
CA VAL A 725 -17.43 10.20 -28.66
C VAL A 725 -16.63 11.22 -29.47
N ILE A 726 -16.07 10.82 -30.62
CA ILE A 726 -15.33 11.73 -31.52
C ILE A 726 -16.26 12.81 -32.07
N ASP A 727 -17.48 12.44 -32.48
CA ASP A 727 -18.49 13.39 -32.94
C ASP A 727 -18.84 14.39 -31.83
N TYR A 728 -19.03 13.92 -30.58
CA TYR A 728 -19.24 14.81 -29.45
C TYR A 728 -18.06 15.76 -29.23
N ILE A 729 -16.81 15.27 -29.28
CA ILE A 729 -15.61 16.10 -29.14
C ILE A 729 -15.53 17.19 -30.22
N ASN A 730 -15.84 16.85 -31.48
CA ASN A 730 -15.72 17.78 -32.60
C ASN A 730 -16.81 18.87 -32.62
N HIS A 731 -17.95 18.66 -31.94
CA HIS A 731 -19.10 19.56 -31.95
C HIS A 731 -19.40 20.22 -30.57
N SER A 732 -18.50 20.10 -29.59
CA SER A 732 -18.61 20.64 -28.22
C SER A 732 -17.66 21.78 -27.92
#